data_AF-A0A8J2M229-F1
#
_entry.id   AF-A0A8J2M229-F1
#
_cell.length_a   1.000
_cell.length_b   1.000
_cell.length_c   1.000
_cell.angle_alpha   90.00
_cell.angle_beta   90.00
_cell.angle_gamma   90.00
#
_symmetry.space_group_name_H-M   'P 1'
#
loop_
_entity.id
_entity.type
_entity.pdbx_description
1 polymer ?
#
loop_
_entity_poly.entity_id
_entity_poly.type
_entity_poly.pdbx_seq_one_letter_code
_entity_poly.pdbx_strand_id
1 'polypeptide(L)'
;MNSERILSKNPLNGDTGLRNANDASSIIISPGAVGSFSSRCSFLNQKYSNWLGKCILLFLMLAVFIFGLLLAFLVGHWVAKSNSPDQLEVEKEVVVKNITLLGVYPPTSNLIPPKAFHSSMSPATIQKYREVPLARLPRTLRPEHYDLQLDFTKVISKEQIFGNVSILLESYGNSTTPHEVAFHAAANVYIGRVLLRYRGKDVGIKTFKREQRARIIRLLLEQPLKHGWYALEMEFVTKICEDTNGGVQCYRGIGNNDNPSPRNQHLPIISFTTKFQPSLARTFFPCWDEPNWKATYNITILHSSSITVLTNAAPLHFTQKQRLSFVRTKFRETPPIPAFLLAFAFGPYNSLERSTGCDVLLTIWAFPEDLIYAKFAANFSPYMFDQLAKEFVIPYPLSKIDFVAAHSFPVNGIENWGLVVFQKEMFLLDSLLENNANMSVDLLAEQYDIEKVITHELVHQWFGNLVTINDWSELWLSEGFTSYYVSDFLKKQRPILATNEYFLRLSQLLSKQTSNEKVPLVKRFRTEAEVENAFNPYHLYTKGAVIVKMMRDLVGENNFREGVRRFLKTNAYKSIGRSALWKAMPAYTDHGLENKKLENVIEPWLLNDGMPEVMVSRNYDYGTIRLIPRPSDQNRYVIYLQGGSTRGHSTANSKESIKKVRAKKWTDKVSMKSRMKYRRTGRSEEAEVTSNKETSSSSSSSLSFYVEFMSKQRSFKNVRINSTKQGAKHKQIVSFFRDL
;
A
#
# COMPACT_ATOMS: atom_id res chain seq x y z
N MET A 1 0.93 18.51 -42.78
CA MET A 1 1.65 18.97 -43.98
C MET A 1 2.15 17.74 -44.72
N ASN A 2 1.96 17.68 -46.05
CA ASN A 2 2.75 16.93 -47.05
C ASN A 2 2.79 15.38 -46.92
N SER A 3 2.88 14.56 -47.98
CA SER A 3 2.78 14.74 -49.45
C SER A 3 2.49 13.35 -50.10
N GLU A 4 1.55 13.20 -51.06
CA GLU A 4 1.78 13.01 -52.53
C GLU A 4 2.20 11.56 -52.98
N ARG A 5 2.12 11.05 -54.25
CA ARG A 5 1.44 11.28 -55.57
C ARG A 5 1.89 10.15 -56.57
N ILE A 6 1.25 9.70 -57.68
CA ILE A 6 -0.11 9.72 -58.29
C ILE A 6 -0.28 8.45 -59.23
N LEU A 7 -1.38 8.40 -60.04
CA LEU A 7 -1.59 7.74 -61.38
C LEU A 7 -2.21 6.31 -61.42
N SER A 8 -3.12 5.97 -62.36
CA SER A 8 -3.85 6.79 -63.39
C SER A 8 -5.17 6.19 -63.92
N LYS A 9 -6.15 7.09 -64.17
CA LYS A 9 -7.21 7.16 -65.22
C LYS A 9 -7.90 5.86 -65.74
N ASN A 10 -9.23 5.64 -65.61
CA ASN A 10 -10.41 6.23 -66.34
C ASN A 10 -10.45 5.99 -67.88
N PRO A 11 -11.63 5.96 -68.57
CA PRO A 11 -13.06 5.94 -68.11
C PRO A 11 -14.15 5.19 -68.98
N LEU A 12 -15.41 5.21 -68.50
CA LEU A 12 -16.73 5.37 -69.21
C LEU A 12 -17.38 4.27 -70.13
N ASN A 13 -18.71 4.07 -69.89
CA ASN A 13 -19.87 3.69 -70.76
C ASN A 13 -19.79 2.56 -71.82
N GLY A 14 -20.88 1.84 -72.15
CA GLY A 14 -22.25 1.82 -71.60
C GLY A 14 -23.30 1.06 -72.47
N ASP A 15 -24.38 0.62 -71.81
CA ASP A 15 -25.74 0.26 -72.31
C ASP A 15 -26.09 -0.92 -73.27
N THR A 16 -27.14 -1.66 -72.85
CA THR A 16 -28.17 -2.42 -73.62
C THR A 16 -27.84 -3.65 -74.50
N GLY A 17 -28.79 -4.61 -74.56
CA GLY A 17 -28.83 -5.69 -75.57
C GLY A 17 -29.52 -7.02 -75.15
N LEU A 18 -30.85 -7.12 -75.22
CA LEU A 18 -31.61 -8.36 -74.94
C LEU A 18 -31.89 -9.20 -76.21
N ARG A 19 -31.64 -10.53 -76.20
CA ARG A 19 -32.66 -11.62 -76.37
C ARG A 19 -32.10 -13.05 -76.61
N ASN A 20 -32.80 -14.00 -76.00
CA ASN A 20 -33.29 -15.33 -76.44
C ASN A 20 -33.01 -15.83 -77.88
N ALA A 21 -33.03 -17.14 -78.20
CA ALA A 21 -32.97 -18.41 -77.43
C ALA A 21 -32.99 -19.62 -78.41
N ASN A 22 -32.95 -20.87 -77.87
CA ASN A 22 -33.27 -22.17 -78.53
C ASN A 22 -32.24 -22.66 -79.59
N ASP A 23 -31.57 -23.81 -79.40
CA ASP A 23 -31.98 -25.23 -79.63
C ASP A 23 -31.87 -25.68 -81.10
N ALA A 24 -31.62 -26.95 -81.48
CA ALA A 24 -30.96 -28.11 -80.85
C ALA A 24 -30.94 -29.28 -81.88
N SER A 25 -30.10 -30.32 -81.69
CA SER A 25 -30.00 -31.52 -82.57
C SER A 25 -29.49 -31.22 -84.01
N SER A 26 -28.98 -32.12 -84.87
CA SER A 26 -28.64 -33.57 -84.88
C SER A 26 -27.74 -33.83 -86.14
N ILE A 27 -26.98 -34.91 -86.41
CA ILE A 27 -26.41 -36.08 -85.69
C ILE A 27 -25.42 -36.80 -86.68
N ILE A 28 -24.83 -37.96 -86.32
CA ILE A 28 -24.26 -39.01 -87.23
C ILE A 28 -22.77 -38.94 -87.70
N ILE A 29 -21.99 -39.92 -87.17
CA ILE A 29 -20.99 -40.84 -87.79
C ILE A 29 -19.71 -40.31 -88.51
N SER A 30 -18.57 -40.80 -88.00
CA SER A 30 -17.20 -40.77 -88.55
C SER A 30 -16.99 -41.74 -89.75
N PRO A 31 -15.91 -41.62 -90.57
CA PRO A 31 -14.62 -42.22 -90.16
C PRO A 31 -13.34 -41.53 -90.70
N GLY A 32 -12.18 -41.99 -90.25
CA GLY A 32 -10.86 -41.65 -90.82
C GLY A 32 -9.77 -42.63 -90.36
N ALA A 33 -8.84 -43.01 -91.24
CA ALA A 33 -7.76 -43.98 -90.99
C ALA A 33 -6.58 -43.80 -91.97
N VAL A 34 -5.37 -44.21 -91.58
CA VAL A 34 -4.24 -44.76 -92.42
C VAL A 34 -2.92 -44.82 -91.62
N GLY A 35 -2.10 -45.86 -91.85
CA GLY A 35 -0.71 -46.04 -91.37
C GLY A 35 -0.58 -46.73 -89.99
N SER A 36 0.01 -47.93 -89.79
CA SER A 36 1.27 -48.56 -90.24
C SER A 36 2.53 -47.94 -89.60
N PHE A 37 3.50 -48.67 -89.01
CA PHE A 37 3.88 -50.09 -89.08
C PHE A 37 4.12 -50.71 -87.68
N SER A 38 4.31 -52.04 -87.57
CA SER A 38 4.18 -52.79 -86.29
C SER A 38 5.47 -53.37 -85.68
N SER A 39 5.55 -53.45 -84.34
CA SER A 39 5.99 -54.69 -83.66
C SER A 39 5.51 -54.83 -82.19
N ARG A 40 5.17 -56.07 -81.80
CA ARG A 40 5.16 -56.70 -80.46
C ARG A 40 4.47 -56.00 -79.24
N CYS A 41 3.23 -56.45 -79.01
CA CYS A 41 2.59 -56.87 -77.74
C CYS A 41 2.86 -56.20 -76.36
N SER A 42 1.75 -56.09 -75.60
CA SER A 42 1.62 -56.04 -74.13
C SER A 42 2.26 -54.88 -73.35
N PHE A 43 1.47 -53.81 -73.08
CA PHE A 43 1.11 -53.46 -71.68
C PHE A 43 -0.14 -52.55 -71.56
N LEU A 44 -1.34 -53.09 -71.81
CA LEU A 44 -2.61 -52.38 -71.56
C LEU A 44 -3.01 -52.42 -70.07
N ASN A 45 -2.21 -51.84 -69.15
CA ASN A 45 -2.67 -51.64 -67.76
C ASN A 45 -1.88 -50.63 -66.88
N GLN A 46 -1.57 -49.41 -67.38
CA GLN A 46 -0.77 -48.45 -66.58
C GLN A 46 -1.27 -46.98 -66.58
N LYS A 47 -2.60 -46.76 -66.47
CA LYS A 47 -3.13 -45.41 -66.15
C LYS A 47 -4.28 -45.30 -65.12
N TYR A 48 -4.86 -46.42 -64.67
CA TYR A 48 -5.95 -46.42 -63.67
C TYR A 48 -5.54 -46.72 -62.21
N SER A 49 -4.31 -47.20 -61.97
CA SER A 49 -3.88 -47.66 -60.63
C SER A 49 -3.83 -46.56 -59.55
N ASN A 50 -3.34 -45.37 -59.90
CA ASN A 50 -3.01 -44.31 -58.94
C ASN A 50 -4.19 -43.54 -58.31
N TRP A 51 -5.43 -43.80 -58.75
CA TRP A 51 -6.63 -43.19 -58.15
C TRP A 51 -7.33 -44.16 -57.18
N LEU A 52 -7.51 -45.42 -57.60
CA LEU A 52 -8.13 -46.46 -56.78
C LEU A 52 -7.35 -46.72 -55.48
N GLY A 53 -6.02 -46.83 -55.57
CA GLY A 53 -5.16 -47.01 -54.39
C GLY A 53 -5.23 -45.86 -53.38
N LYS A 54 -5.40 -44.62 -53.86
CA LYS A 54 -5.60 -43.44 -52.99
C LYS A 54 -6.97 -43.44 -52.31
N CYS A 55 -8.01 -43.84 -53.03
CA CYS A 55 -9.36 -43.98 -52.48
C CYS A 55 -9.41 -45.09 -51.42
N ILE A 56 -8.79 -46.25 -51.68
CA ILE A 56 -8.68 -47.36 -50.73
C ILE A 56 -7.89 -46.95 -49.47
N LEU A 57 -6.76 -46.25 -49.63
CA LEU A 57 -5.99 -45.75 -48.49
C LEU A 57 -6.80 -44.74 -47.66
N LEU A 58 -7.56 -43.86 -48.30
CA LEU A 58 -8.39 -42.87 -47.61
C LEU A 58 -9.59 -43.54 -46.89
N PHE A 59 -10.20 -44.56 -47.49
CA PHE A 59 -11.22 -45.39 -46.83
C PHE A 59 -10.66 -46.19 -45.64
N LEU A 60 -9.45 -46.75 -45.75
CA LEU A 60 -8.78 -47.44 -44.64
C LEU A 60 -8.47 -46.48 -43.49
N MET A 61 -7.96 -45.28 -43.78
CA MET A 61 -7.74 -44.24 -42.76
C MET A 61 -9.05 -43.81 -42.10
N LEU A 62 -10.14 -43.68 -42.87
CA LEU A 62 -11.47 -43.36 -42.32
C LEU A 62 -12.01 -44.50 -41.44
N ALA A 63 -11.85 -45.76 -41.87
CA ALA A 63 -12.28 -46.94 -41.12
C ALA A 63 -11.51 -47.10 -39.80
N VAL A 64 -10.19 -46.89 -39.80
CA VAL A 64 -9.38 -46.89 -38.57
C VAL A 64 -9.78 -45.76 -37.63
N PHE A 65 -10.08 -44.58 -38.16
CA PHE A 65 -10.57 -43.44 -37.36
C PHE A 65 -11.96 -43.72 -36.73
N ILE A 66 -12.89 -44.25 -37.51
CA ILE A 66 -14.23 -44.65 -37.03
C ILE A 66 -14.14 -45.78 -36.00
N PHE A 67 -13.26 -46.77 -36.21
CA PHE A 67 -13.02 -47.86 -35.25
C PHE A 67 -12.39 -47.32 -33.95
N GLY A 68 -11.46 -46.37 -34.04
CA GLY A 68 -10.89 -45.68 -32.88
C GLY A 68 -11.93 -44.90 -32.06
N LEU A 69 -12.86 -44.21 -32.74
CA LEU A 69 -13.98 -43.53 -32.08
C LEU A 69 -14.97 -44.51 -31.43
N LEU A 70 -15.30 -45.61 -32.10
CA LEU A 70 -16.14 -46.68 -31.54
C LEU A 70 -15.48 -47.34 -30.32
N LEU A 71 -14.17 -47.62 -30.38
CA LEU A 71 -13.42 -48.18 -29.27
C LEU A 71 -13.36 -47.20 -28.09
N ALA A 72 -13.13 -45.91 -28.34
CA ALA A 72 -13.16 -44.87 -27.30
C ALA A 72 -14.56 -44.72 -26.67
N PHE A 73 -15.63 -44.80 -27.46
CA PHE A 73 -17.01 -44.78 -26.98
C PHE A 73 -17.35 -46.04 -26.14
N LEU A 74 -16.92 -47.23 -26.58
CA LEU A 74 -17.11 -48.48 -25.84
C LEU A 74 -16.32 -48.51 -24.53
N VAL A 75 -15.08 -48.03 -24.51
CA VAL A 75 -14.28 -47.89 -23.28
C VAL A 75 -14.91 -46.85 -22.34
N GLY A 76 -15.33 -45.69 -22.86
CA GLY A 76 -16.04 -44.68 -22.08
C GLY A 76 -17.35 -45.19 -21.48
N HIS A 77 -18.14 -45.95 -22.26
CA HIS A 77 -19.37 -46.56 -21.78
C HIS A 77 -19.11 -47.69 -20.78
N TRP A 78 -18.06 -48.49 -20.96
CA TRP A 78 -17.64 -49.52 -20.00
C TRP A 78 -17.21 -48.90 -18.66
N VAL A 79 -16.40 -47.84 -18.69
CA VAL A 79 -15.99 -47.08 -17.49
C VAL A 79 -17.18 -46.40 -16.81
N ALA A 80 -18.17 -45.91 -17.57
CA ALA A 80 -19.41 -45.40 -16.98
C ALA A 80 -20.26 -46.52 -16.33
N LYS A 81 -20.35 -47.69 -16.98
CA LYS A 81 -21.16 -48.82 -16.52
C LYS A 81 -20.53 -49.58 -15.34
N SER A 82 -19.20 -49.59 -15.23
CA SER A 82 -18.48 -50.14 -14.07
C SER A 82 -18.52 -49.23 -12.84
N ASN A 83 -19.06 -48.01 -12.96
CA ASN A 83 -19.23 -47.05 -11.86
C ASN A 83 -20.71 -46.77 -11.54
N SER A 84 -21.59 -47.75 -11.75
CA SER A 84 -22.96 -47.76 -11.26
C SER A 84 -23.03 -48.57 -9.95
N PRO A 85 -23.19 -47.93 -8.78
CA PRO A 85 -23.23 -48.65 -7.51
C PRO A 85 -24.62 -49.21 -7.22
N ASP A 86 -24.77 -50.53 -7.34
CA ASP A 86 -25.92 -51.23 -6.76
C ASP A 86 -25.86 -51.24 -5.22
N GLN A 87 -27.04 -51.41 -4.63
CA GLN A 87 -27.40 -51.19 -3.23
C GLN A 87 -26.39 -51.66 -2.16
N LEU A 88 -26.15 -50.78 -1.18
CA LEU A 88 -25.93 -51.19 0.20
C LEU A 88 -26.43 -50.10 1.15
N GLU A 89 -27.60 -50.31 1.74
CA GLU A 89 -28.16 -49.42 2.75
C GLU A 89 -27.35 -49.49 4.04
N VAL A 90 -26.78 -48.37 4.44
CA VAL A 90 -26.32 -48.13 5.81
C VAL A 90 -26.81 -46.74 6.19
N GLU A 91 -27.72 -46.66 7.16
CA GLU A 91 -28.13 -45.38 7.73
C GLU A 91 -26.90 -44.65 8.26
N LYS A 92 -26.57 -43.53 7.61
CA LYS A 92 -25.71 -42.51 8.20
C LYS A 92 -26.53 -41.25 8.29
N GLU A 93 -26.71 -40.79 9.52
CA GLU A 93 -27.35 -39.52 9.83
C GLU A 93 -26.81 -38.44 8.88
N VAL A 94 -27.70 -37.64 8.31
CA VAL A 94 -27.30 -36.43 7.58
C VAL A 94 -26.83 -35.42 8.62
N VAL A 95 -25.59 -35.60 9.08
CA VAL A 95 -24.85 -34.62 9.86
C VAL A 95 -24.71 -33.40 8.96
N VAL A 96 -25.63 -32.44 9.15
CA VAL A 96 -25.56 -31.12 8.53
C VAL A 96 -24.27 -30.48 9.01
N LYS A 97 -23.20 -30.63 8.22
CA LYS A 97 -21.92 -30.00 8.49
C LYS A 97 -22.17 -28.50 8.46
N ASN A 98 -22.14 -27.88 9.64
CA ASN A 98 -22.27 -26.44 9.79
C ASN A 98 -21.08 -25.75 9.11
N ILE A 99 -21.25 -25.41 7.83
CA ILE A 99 -20.28 -24.63 7.05
C ILE A 99 -20.31 -23.20 7.61
N THR A 100 -19.52 -22.99 8.66
CA THR A 100 -19.13 -21.65 9.10
C THR A 100 -18.24 -21.01 8.02
N LEU A 101 -18.06 -19.69 8.08
CA LEU A 101 -17.18 -18.98 7.14
C LEU A 101 -15.74 -19.54 7.14
N LEU A 102 -15.30 -20.10 8.28
CA LEU A 102 -14.02 -20.79 8.47
C LEU A 102 -13.94 -22.13 7.73
N GLY A 103 -15.07 -22.76 7.39
CA GLY A 103 -15.13 -24.01 6.60
C GLY A 103 -15.08 -23.81 5.08
N VAL A 104 -15.24 -22.57 4.61
CA VAL A 104 -15.01 -22.16 3.20
C VAL A 104 -13.61 -21.54 3.03
N TYR A 105 -13.01 -21.08 4.13
CA TYR A 105 -11.65 -20.55 4.16
C TYR A 105 -10.61 -21.68 4.00
N PRO A 106 -9.53 -21.46 3.22
CA PRO A 106 -8.34 -22.30 3.34
C PRO A 106 -7.71 -22.10 4.74
N PRO A 107 -7.10 -23.13 5.34
CA PRO A 107 -6.43 -22.98 6.63
C PRO A 107 -5.30 -21.93 6.63
N THR A 108 -4.98 -21.44 7.82
CA THR A 108 -3.71 -20.78 8.21
C THR A 108 -3.28 -19.46 7.54
N SER A 109 -4.10 -18.80 6.71
CA SER A 109 -3.78 -17.44 6.19
C SER A 109 -3.84 -16.31 7.25
N ASN A 110 -4.40 -16.57 8.44
CA ASN A 110 -4.57 -15.61 9.55
C ASN A 110 -3.26 -15.05 10.18
N LEU A 111 -2.09 -15.44 9.69
CA LEU A 111 -0.79 -14.92 10.12
C LEU A 111 -0.13 -13.95 9.12
N ILE A 112 -0.76 -13.71 7.96
CA ILE A 112 -0.31 -12.69 7.01
C ILE A 112 -1.01 -11.36 7.37
N PRO A 113 -0.34 -10.39 8.04
CA PRO A 113 -0.89 -9.05 8.12
C PRO A 113 -1.01 -8.46 6.70
N PRO A 114 -1.95 -7.53 6.44
CA PRO A 114 -1.95 -6.82 5.17
C PRO A 114 -0.55 -6.21 4.94
N LYS A 115 0.05 -6.46 3.77
CA LYS A 115 1.24 -5.73 3.29
C LYS A 115 0.86 -4.24 3.27
N ALA A 116 1.29 -3.53 4.31
CA ALA A 116 0.90 -2.16 4.57
C ALA A 116 1.91 -1.21 3.95
N PHE A 117 1.46 -0.04 3.49
CA PHE A 117 2.31 1.02 2.94
C PHE A 117 3.38 1.48 3.95
N HIS A 118 3.03 1.47 5.23
CA HIS A 118 3.98 1.60 6.33
C HIS A 118 3.95 0.31 7.16
N SER A 119 5.06 -0.42 7.15
CA SER A 119 5.31 -1.46 8.14
C SER A 119 5.38 -0.81 9.53
N SER A 120 4.61 -1.34 10.49
CA SER A 120 4.71 -0.87 11.87
C SER A 120 6.07 -1.26 12.43
N MET A 121 6.85 -0.28 12.91
CA MET A 121 8.17 -0.54 13.50
C MET A 121 8.10 -1.64 14.58
N SER A 122 9.18 -2.42 14.73
CA SER A 122 9.18 -3.57 15.65
C SER A 122 8.75 -3.17 17.08
N PRO A 123 8.10 -4.06 17.86
CA PRO A 123 7.78 -3.77 19.26
C PRO A 123 8.99 -3.34 20.10
N ALA A 124 10.19 -3.86 19.80
CA ALA A 124 11.44 -3.47 20.44
C ALA A 124 11.94 -2.06 20.05
N THR A 125 11.46 -1.50 18.93
CA THR A 125 11.65 -0.10 18.55
C THR A 125 10.58 0.79 19.17
N ILE A 126 9.31 0.37 19.14
CA ILE A 126 8.19 1.06 19.81
C ILE A 126 8.49 1.23 21.31
N GLN A 127 9.03 0.20 21.97
CA GLN A 127 9.43 0.24 23.38
C GLN A 127 10.63 1.19 23.67
N LYS A 128 11.34 1.67 22.64
CA LYS A 128 12.39 2.69 22.75
C LYS A 128 11.89 4.12 22.48
N TYR A 129 10.72 4.30 21.88
CA TYR A 129 10.00 5.57 21.92
C TYR A 129 9.45 5.80 23.34
N ARG A 130 10.28 6.40 24.21
CA ARG A 130 9.86 6.88 25.53
C ARG A 130 8.67 7.84 25.41
N GLU A 131 7.98 8.06 26.52
CA GLU A 131 6.87 9.01 26.70
C GLU A 131 7.27 10.49 26.46
N VAL A 132 7.60 10.85 25.21
CA VAL A 132 7.79 12.22 24.74
C VAL A 132 6.40 12.84 24.54
N PRO A 133 6.01 13.85 25.32
CA PRO A 133 4.67 14.43 25.20
C PRO A 133 4.52 15.25 23.93
N LEU A 134 3.33 15.23 23.33
CA LEU A 134 2.91 16.15 22.26
C LEU A 134 2.56 17.52 22.86
N ALA A 135 3.56 18.18 23.42
CA ALA A 135 3.47 19.53 23.93
C ALA A 135 3.37 20.51 22.75
N ARG A 136 2.16 21.00 22.46
CA ARG A 136 1.95 22.03 21.43
C ARG A 136 2.69 23.32 21.79
N LEU A 137 3.33 23.94 20.80
CA LEU A 137 3.99 25.23 20.92
C LEU A 137 2.96 26.37 21.08
N PRO A 138 3.33 27.50 21.73
CA PRO A 138 2.50 28.70 21.77
C PRO A 138 2.18 29.21 20.34
N ARG A 139 0.93 29.64 20.10
CA ARG A 139 0.48 30.20 18.81
C ARG A 139 0.80 31.70 18.68
N THR A 140 1.94 32.12 19.23
CA THR A 140 2.31 33.52 19.50
C THR A 140 3.26 34.07 18.43
N LEU A 141 3.99 33.16 17.80
CA LEU A 141 4.83 33.34 16.62
C LEU A 141 4.45 32.25 15.62
N ARG A 142 4.38 32.61 14.34
CA ARG A 142 4.20 31.68 13.23
C ARG A 142 5.44 31.72 12.33
N PRO A 143 6.04 30.58 11.95
CA PRO A 143 7.09 30.54 10.94
C PRO A 143 6.47 30.72 9.54
N GLU A 144 7.06 31.58 8.72
CA GLU A 144 6.67 31.73 7.31
C GLU A 144 7.78 31.26 6.35
N HIS A 145 9.05 31.48 6.70
CA HIS A 145 10.21 31.12 5.86
C HIS A 145 11.38 30.57 6.67
N TYR A 146 12.15 29.66 6.06
CA TYR A 146 13.43 29.17 6.56
C TYR A 146 14.49 29.24 5.43
N ASP A 147 15.58 29.99 5.62
CA ASP A 147 16.84 29.78 4.88
C ASP A 147 17.69 28.78 5.69
N LEU A 148 17.94 27.60 5.11
CA LEU A 148 18.60 26.47 5.75
C LEU A 148 19.87 26.10 4.98
N GLN A 149 21.01 26.36 5.60
CA GLN A 149 22.34 26.11 5.04
C GLN A 149 22.99 24.95 5.78
N LEU A 150 23.36 23.89 5.06
CA LEU A 150 23.83 22.62 5.61
C LEU A 150 25.22 22.26 5.05
N ASP A 151 26.09 21.75 5.91
CA ASP A 151 27.39 21.17 5.56
C ASP A 151 27.37 19.67 5.83
N PHE A 152 27.35 18.89 4.75
CA PHE A 152 27.39 17.43 4.75
C PHE A 152 28.83 16.88 4.58
N THR A 153 29.86 17.72 4.50
CA THR A 153 31.25 17.26 4.28
C THR A 153 31.81 16.42 5.42
N LYS A 154 31.20 16.45 6.60
CA LYS A 154 31.59 15.68 7.79
C LYS A 154 30.63 14.53 8.15
N VAL A 155 29.68 14.21 7.27
CA VAL A 155 28.76 13.07 7.43
C VAL A 155 29.53 11.76 7.56
N ILE A 156 30.37 11.43 6.58
CA ILE A 156 31.09 10.14 6.53
C ILE A 156 32.20 10.08 7.60
N SER A 157 32.84 11.21 7.91
CA SER A 157 34.04 11.25 8.76
C SER A 157 33.79 11.54 10.24
N LYS A 158 32.61 12.07 10.61
CA LYS A 158 32.26 12.43 12.00
C LYS A 158 30.80 12.15 12.40
N GLU A 159 29.99 11.60 11.49
CA GLU A 159 28.54 11.40 11.68
C GLU A 159 27.83 12.71 12.12
N GLN A 160 28.25 13.83 11.52
CA GLN A 160 27.82 15.19 11.87
C GLN A 160 27.41 16.00 10.64
N ILE A 161 26.31 16.74 10.81
CA ILE A 161 25.85 17.79 9.90
C ILE A 161 26.00 19.12 10.65
N PHE A 162 26.69 20.08 10.04
CA PHE A 162 26.77 21.46 10.56
C PHE A 162 25.70 22.28 9.84
N GLY A 163 25.03 23.18 10.55
CA GLY A 163 23.91 23.95 10.00
C GLY A 163 23.87 25.39 10.49
N ASN A 164 23.41 26.27 9.61
CA ASN A 164 22.94 27.60 9.97
C ASN A 164 21.51 27.72 9.43
N VAL A 165 20.58 28.18 10.27
CA VAL A 165 19.19 28.41 9.88
C VAL A 165 18.76 29.82 10.27
N SER A 166 18.15 30.52 9.31
CA SER A 166 17.52 31.83 9.53
C SER A 166 16.01 31.68 9.30
N ILE A 167 15.22 31.87 10.36
CA ILE A 167 13.77 31.66 10.35
C ILE A 167 13.06 33.02 10.39
N LEU A 168 12.21 33.30 9.39
CA LEU A 168 11.31 34.45 9.40
C LEU A 168 10.04 34.09 10.18
N LEU A 169 9.76 34.88 11.22
CA LEU A 169 8.64 34.69 12.14
C LEU A 169 7.70 35.90 12.10
N GLU A 170 6.40 35.65 11.92
CA GLU A 170 5.34 36.62 12.15
C GLU A 170 4.91 36.57 13.62
N SER A 171 4.92 37.71 14.33
CA SER A 171 4.30 37.82 15.66
C SER A 171 3.00 38.62 15.62
N TYR A 172 1.94 38.03 16.17
CA TYR A 172 0.64 38.70 16.25
C TYR A 172 0.56 39.75 17.38
N GLY A 173 1.54 39.79 18.29
CA GLY A 173 1.61 40.75 19.42
C GLY A 173 0.61 40.47 20.57
N ASN A 174 -0.58 39.95 20.27
CA ASN A 174 -1.68 39.75 21.21
C ASN A 174 -1.52 38.45 22.04
N SER A 175 -0.33 38.22 22.59
CA SER A 175 0.11 36.95 23.18
C SER A 175 -0.14 36.86 24.68
N THR A 176 -0.59 35.69 25.16
CA THR A 176 -0.65 35.34 26.60
C THR A 176 0.72 34.97 27.20
N THR A 177 1.70 34.63 26.34
CA THR A 177 3.11 34.42 26.72
C THR A 177 4.00 35.34 25.87
N PRO A 178 3.95 36.67 26.07
CA PRO A 178 4.60 37.62 25.16
C PRO A 178 6.13 37.65 25.31
N HIS A 179 6.69 37.16 26.41
CA HIS A 179 8.14 37.12 26.65
C HIS A 179 8.82 35.83 26.18
N GLU A 180 8.17 34.98 25.37
CA GLU A 180 8.69 33.64 25.06
C GLU A 180 8.70 33.33 23.56
N VAL A 181 9.83 32.79 23.08
CA VAL A 181 9.95 32.06 21.81
C VAL A 181 10.19 30.59 22.13
N ALA A 182 9.37 29.68 21.60
CA ALA A 182 9.53 28.24 21.81
C ALA A 182 9.46 27.47 20.48
N PHE A 183 10.37 26.52 20.32
CA PHE A 183 10.50 25.68 19.12
C PHE A 183 11.00 24.27 19.49
N HIS A 184 10.86 23.31 18.56
CA HIS A 184 11.31 21.94 18.77
C HIS A 184 12.78 21.74 18.39
N ALA A 185 13.51 21.00 19.23
CA ALA A 185 14.86 20.49 18.98
C ALA A 185 15.16 19.31 19.92
N ALA A 186 15.63 18.20 19.37
CA ALA A 186 15.98 17.00 20.12
C ALA A 186 17.40 17.06 20.71
N ALA A 187 17.74 16.06 21.53
CA ALA A 187 19.00 16.03 22.30
C ALA A 187 20.27 16.03 21.43
N ASN A 188 20.22 15.41 20.25
CA ASN A 188 21.33 15.27 19.29
C ASN A 188 21.59 16.52 18.44
N VAL A 189 20.69 17.51 18.48
CA VAL A 189 20.83 18.81 17.83
C VAL A 189 21.45 19.77 18.83
N TYR A 190 22.72 20.14 18.67
CA TYR A 190 23.45 21.05 19.55
C TYR A 190 23.44 22.45 18.95
N ILE A 191 22.89 23.45 19.65
CA ILE A 191 22.84 24.84 19.17
C ILE A 191 23.96 25.61 19.83
N GLY A 192 24.87 26.17 19.03
CA GLY A 192 26.04 26.93 19.50
C GLY A 192 25.78 28.43 19.62
N ARG A 193 24.96 28.98 18.73
CA ARG A 193 24.58 30.40 18.71
C ARG A 193 23.10 30.56 18.41
N VAL A 194 22.48 31.54 19.07
CA VAL A 194 21.11 31.99 18.81
C VAL A 194 21.11 33.52 18.76
N LEU A 195 20.43 34.10 17.78
CA LEU A 195 20.21 35.54 17.68
C LEU A 195 18.78 35.81 17.22
N LEU A 196 18.06 36.67 17.96
CA LEU A 196 16.70 37.09 17.61
C LEU A 196 16.73 38.58 17.25
N ARG A 197 16.12 38.95 16.13
CA ARG A 197 16.09 40.32 15.61
C ARG A 197 14.67 40.80 15.37
N TYR A 198 14.40 42.06 15.70
CA TYR A 198 13.18 42.80 15.36
C TYR A 198 13.56 44.08 14.60
N ARG A 199 13.04 44.25 13.38
CA ARG A 199 13.37 45.40 12.50
C ARG A 199 14.89 45.66 12.38
N GLY A 200 15.68 44.58 12.26
CA GLY A 200 17.14 44.63 12.15
C GLY A 200 17.90 44.94 13.44
N LYS A 201 17.23 45.12 14.58
CA LYS A 201 17.86 45.28 15.90
C LYS A 201 17.79 43.98 16.70
N ASP A 202 18.87 43.63 17.37
CA ASP A 202 18.95 42.44 18.20
C ASP A 202 18.04 42.57 19.44
N VAL A 203 17.46 41.45 19.88
CA VAL A 203 16.49 41.35 20.98
C VAL A 203 17.10 40.51 22.09
N GLY A 204 17.21 41.08 23.29
CA GLY A 204 17.85 40.42 24.44
C GLY A 204 17.17 39.12 24.85
N ILE A 205 17.93 38.03 24.84
CA ILE A 205 17.52 36.70 25.30
C ILE A 205 18.06 36.51 26.71
N LYS A 206 17.18 36.68 27.71
CA LYS A 206 17.49 36.56 29.14
C LYS A 206 17.82 35.13 29.57
N THR A 207 17.23 34.12 28.92
CA THR A 207 17.46 32.71 29.29
C THR A 207 17.19 31.77 28.13
N PHE A 208 18.11 30.82 27.90
CA PHE A 208 17.94 29.66 27.02
C PHE A 208 17.65 28.41 27.88
N LYS A 209 16.50 27.76 27.68
CA LYS A 209 16.07 26.57 28.45
C LYS A 209 15.75 25.42 27.51
N ARG A 210 16.37 24.25 27.71
CA ARG A 210 16.06 23.01 26.97
C ARG A 210 15.22 22.06 27.82
N GLU A 211 14.03 21.71 27.34
CA GLU A 211 13.10 20.77 27.98
C GLU A 211 13.21 19.39 27.32
N GLN A 212 14.28 18.67 27.67
CA GLN A 212 14.72 17.45 26.97
C GLN A 212 13.64 16.37 26.84
N ARG A 213 12.76 16.19 27.83
CA ARG A 213 11.63 15.24 27.76
C ARG A 213 10.57 15.62 26.72
N ALA A 214 10.39 16.92 26.45
CA ALA A 214 9.41 17.42 25.48
C ALA A 214 10.03 17.73 24.10
N ARG A 215 11.36 17.58 23.94
CA ARG A 215 12.12 17.99 22.73
C ARG A 215 11.87 19.47 22.35
N ILE A 216 11.69 20.35 23.34
CA ILE A 216 11.43 21.79 23.18
C ILE A 216 12.60 22.63 23.71
N ILE A 217 12.88 23.76 23.08
CA ILE A 217 13.69 24.85 23.60
C ILE A 217 12.82 26.09 23.78
N ARG A 218 13.02 26.80 24.89
CA ARG A 218 12.37 28.08 25.22
C ARG A 218 13.44 29.16 25.38
N LEU A 219 13.22 30.30 24.71
CA LEU A 219 13.98 31.54 24.85
C LEU A 219 13.10 32.52 25.65
N LEU A 220 13.52 32.87 26.85
CA LEU A 220 12.91 33.95 27.63
C LEU A 220 13.52 35.27 27.18
N LEU A 221 12.69 36.22 26.78
CA LEU A 221 13.09 37.53 26.27
C LEU A 221 13.06 38.61 27.37
N GLU A 222 13.98 39.57 27.28
CA GLU A 222 14.02 40.75 28.15
C GLU A 222 12.82 41.67 27.94
N GLN A 223 12.33 41.76 26.70
CA GLN A 223 11.19 42.58 26.29
C GLN A 223 10.09 41.71 25.69
N PRO A 224 8.80 42.10 25.80
CA PRO A 224 7.72 41.37 25.16
C PRO A 224 7.81 41.46 23.64
N LEU A 225 7.39 40.39 22.97
CA LEU A 225 7.14 40.34 21.53
C LEU A 225 6.13 41.41 21.15
N LYS A 226 6.47 42.18 20.11
CA LYS A 226 5.65 43.24 19.52
C LYS A 226 5.05 42.71 18.22
N HIS A 227 3.95 43.28 17.77
CA HIS A 227 3.36 42.89 16.48
C HIS A 227 4.36 43.10 15.32
N GLY A 228 4.36 42.18 14.35
CA GLY A 228 5.18 42.21 13.13
C GLY A 228 6.33 41.20 13.10
N TRP A 229 7.29 41.46 12.23
CA TRP A 229 8.29 40.48 11.77
C TRP A 229 9.55 40.39 12.63
N TYR A 230 9.96 39.15 12.89
CA TYR A 230 11.21 38.79 13.55
C TYR A 230 12.06 37.86 12.67
N ALA A 231 13.37 37.93 12.82
CA ALA A 231 14.30 36.93 12.29
C ALA A 231 14.98 36.19 13.44
N LEU A 232 14.97 34.86 13.40
CA LEU A 232 15.65 33.99 14.36
C LEU A 232 16.77 33.23 13.65
N GLU A 233 18.01 33.64 13.93
CA GLU A 233 19.24 33.07 13.35
C GLU A 233 19.84 32.07 14.35
N MET A 234 20.19 30.86 13.91
CA MET A 234 20.73 29.80 14.76
C MET A 234 21.84 29.00 14.08
N GLU A 235 23.00 28.91 14.73
CA GLU A 235 24.11 28.04 14.32
C GLU A 235 24.06 26.74 15.14
N PHE A 236 24.05 25.59 14.48
CA PHE A 236 23.88 24.28 15.12
C PHE A 236 24.75 23.18 14.51
N VAL A 237 24.96 22.11 15.30
CA VAL A 237 25.58 20.86 14.86
C VAL A 237 24.64 19.73 15.24
N THR A 238 24.20 18.96 14.26
CA THR A 238 23.38 17.77 14.46
C THR A 238 24.26 16.55 14.33
N LYS A 239 24.33 15.74 15.38
CA LYS A 239 24.83 14.37 15.27
C LYS A 239 23.75 13.48 14.66
N ILE A 240 24.13 12.63 13.72
CA ILE A 240 23.23 11.71 13.02
C ILE A 240 23.59 10.26 13.30
N CYS A 241 22.61 9.36 13.22
CA CYS A 241 22.82 7.90 13.20
C CYS A 241 23.55 7.28 14.42
N GLU A 242 23.62 8.01 15.55
CA GLU A 242 23.99 7.50 16.88
C GLU A 242 22.90 6.57 17.46
N ASP A 243 21.63 6.77 17.11
CA ASP A 243 20.51 5.95 17.58
C ASP A 243 19.49 5.63 16.46
N THR A 244 18.53 4.75 16.79
CA THR A 244 17.43 4.33 15.90
C THR A 244 16.15 5.17 16.10
N ASN A 245 16.23 6.27 16.84
CA ASN A 245 15.10 7.11 17.26
C ASN A 245 15.15 8.53 16.63
N GLY A 246 16.14 8.79 15.77
CA GLY A 246 16.26 10.00 14.95
C GLY A 246 15.66 9.84 13.55
N GLY A 247 15.27 10.95 12.93
CA GLY A 247 14.72 11.01 11.58
C GLY A 247 15.71 10.81 10.43
N VAL A 248 16.92 10.29 10.70
CA VAL A 248 17.97 10.05 9.68
C VAL A 248 18.29 8.56 9.63
N GLN A 249 18.17 7.98 8.44
CA GLN A 249 18.33 6.55 8.18
C GLN A 249 19.62 6.34 7.39
N CYS A 250 20.72 5.99 8.08
CA CYS A 250 22.01 5.73 7.45
C CYS A 250 22.14 4.28 6.98
N TYR A 251 22.55 4.10 5.72
CA TYR A 251 23.11 2.84 5.23
C TYR A 251 24.64 2.90 5.35
N ARG A 252 25.19 2.03 6.20
CA ARG A 252 26.63 1.80 6.39
C ARG A 252 27.05 0.56 5.60
N GLY A 253 28.33 0.45 5.25
CA GLY A 253 28.85 -0.69 4.51
C GLY A 253 28.60 -2.05 5.19
N ILE A 254 28.53 -3.11 4.39
CA ILE A 254 28.48 -4.49 4.86
C ILE A 254 29.92 -4.99 5.03
N GLY A 255 30.30 -5.40 6.24
CA GLY A 255 31.50 -6.23 6.45
C GLY A 255 31.19 -7.69 6.14
N ASN A 256 32.20 -8.52 5.88
CA ASN A 256 32.16 -9.86 5.23
C ASN A 256 31.19 -10.95 5.77
N ASN A 257 30.25 -10.66 6.66
CA ASN A 257 29.11 -11.53 7.00
C ASN A 257 27.81 -10.80 6.62
N ASP A 258 27.00 -11.38 5.73
CA ASP A 258 25.89 -10.73 5.01
C ASP A 258 24.63 -10.39 5.86
N ASN A 259 24.77 -10.22 7.17
CA ASN A 259 23.67 -9.84 8.07
C ASN A 259 23.96 -8.48 8.76
N PRO A 260 22.99 -7.52 8.74
CA PRO A 260 23.12 -6.23 9.41
C PRO A 260 23.11 -6.37 10.94
N SER A 261 24.28 -6.73 11.47
CA SER A 261 24.52 -6.92 12.91
C SER A 261 24.77 -5.59 13.62
N PRO A 262 24.46 -5.46 14.93
CA PRO A 262 24.85 -4.29 15.72
C PRO A 262 26.36 -3.96 15.70
N ARG A 263 27.21 -4.95 15.37
CA ARG A 263 28.66 -4.80 15.18
C ARG A 263 29.04 -3.92 13.98
N ASN A 264 28.13 -3.67 13.03
CA ASN A 264 28.39 -2.89 11.82
C ASN A 264 28.35 -1.37 12.06
N GLN A 265 28.09 -0.91 13.29
CA GLN A 265 28.07 0.51 13.66
C GLN A 265 29.43 1.24 13.47
N HIS A 266 30.54 0.50 13.36
CA HIS A 266 31.87 1.06 13.10
C HIS A 266 32.22 1.21 11.61
N LEU A 267 31.34 0.80 10.69
CA LEU A 267 31.57 0.87 9.25
C LEU A 267 31.10 2.23 8.70
N PRO A 268 31.77 2.79 7.67
CA PRO A 268 31.47 4.14 7.18
C PRO A 268 30.05 4.23 6.59
N ILE A 269 29.42 5.39 6.76
CA ILE A 269 28.16 5.75 6.11
C ILE A 269 28.41 5.86 4.60
N ILE A 270 27.69 5.07 3.80
CA ILE A 270 27.70 5.13 2.33
C ILE A 270 26.61 6.08 1.84
N SER A 271 25.43 6.02 2.44
CA SER A 271 24.31 6.92 2.14
C SER A 271 23.45 7.18 3.37
N PHE A 272 22.65 8.23 3.33
CA PHE A 272 21.51 8.38 4.24
C PHE A 272 20.29 8.94 3.53
N THR A 273 19.11 8.63 4.08
CA THR A 273 17.83 9.26 3.76
C THR A 273 17.17 9.76 5.05
N THR A 274 16.03 10.45 4.96
CA THR A 274 15.33 11.02 6.12
C THR A 274 13.86 10.61 6.19
N LYS A 275 13.39 10.25 7.38
CA LYS A 275 11.98 10.00 7.72
C LYS A 275 11.58 10.96 8.84
N PHE A 276 10.96 12.09 8.51
CA PHE A 276 10.61 13.12 9.50
C PHE A 276 9.17 13.03 10.02
N GLN A 277 8.25 12.40 9.29
CA GLN A 277 6.89 12.11 9.76
C GLN A 277 6.94 11.15 10.96
N PRO A 278 6.14 11.33 12.04
CA PRO A 278 5.29 12.49 12.31
C PRO A 278 6.08 13.71 12.80
N SER A 279 7.04 13.52 13.72
CA SER A 279 7.70 14.63 14.43
C SER A 279 9.17 14.33 14.74
N LEU A 280 9.94 14.01 13.70
CA LEU A 280 11.37 13.75 13.76
C LEU A 280 12.21 14.80 13.01
N ALA A 281 11.60 15.81 12.35
CA ALA A 281 12.34 16.95 11.80
C ALA A 281 13.13 17.69 12.90
N ARG A 282 12.57 17.75 14.11
CA ARG A 282 13.22 18.22 15.35
C ARG A 282 14.51 17.49 15.73
N THR A 283 14.81 16.30 15.16
CA THR A 283 16.09 15.59 15.37
C THR A 283 17.11 15.89 14.28
N PHE A 284 16.77 16.70 13.27
CA PHE A 284 17.66 17.10 12.19
C PHE A 284 18.07 18.57 12.30
N PHE A 285 17.10 19.46 12.60
CA PHE A 285 17.32 20.91 12.75
C PHE A 285 16.30 21.53 13.72
N PRO A 286 16.61 22.68 14.36
CA PRO A 286 15.67 23.36 15.25
C PRO A 286 14.52 24.01 14.45
N CYS A 287 13.27 23.64 14.75
CA CYS A 287 12.11 24.03 13.93
C CYS A 287 10.76 23.96 14.67
N TRP A 288 9.71 24.54 14.07
CA TRP A 288 8.32 24.43 14.51
C TRP A 288 7.69 23.12 14.02
N ASP A 289 8.19 22.00 14.53
CA ASP A 289 7.82 20.64 14.10
C ASP A 289 6.40 20.21 14.53
N GLU A 290 5.36 20.78 13.90
CA GLU A 290 3.95 20.36 14.01
C GLU A 290 3.25 20.43 12.64
N PRO A 291 2.21 19.60 12.37
CA PRO A 291 1.57 19.55 11.05
C PRO A 291 0.78 20.82 10.68
N ASN A 292 0.43 21.66 11.66
CA ASN A 292 -0.24 22.94 11.43
C ASN A 292 0.71 24.08 10.96
N TRP A 293 2.03 23.87 10.98
CA TRP A 293 3.01 24.93 10.69
C TRP A 293 3.63 24.75 9.30
N LYS A 294 2.92 25.20 8.26
CA LYS A 294 3.47 25.32 6.90
C LYS A 294 4.32 26.58 6.75
N ALA A 295 5.51 26.43 6.17
CA ALA A 295 6.45 27.50 5.82
C ALA A 295 7.14 27.16 4.48
N THR A 296 7.73 28.16 3.80
CA THR A 296 8.59 27.89 2.63
C THR A 296 10.06 27.72 3.05
N TYR A 297 10.82 26.93 2.29
CA TYR A 297 12.20 26.58 2.61
C TYR A 297 13.13 26.89 1.44
N ASN A 298 14.13 27.76 1.68
CA ASN A 298 15.31 27.90 0.83
C ASN A 298 16.41 27.00 1.39
N ILE A 299 16.94 26.08 0.57
CA ILE A 299 17.91 25.06 1.02
C ILE A 299 19.22 25.22 0.26
N THR A 300 20.34 25.22 0.99
CA THR A 300 21.70 25.21 0.41
C THR A 300 22.54 24.14 1.09
N ILE A 301 23.18 23.26 0.31
CA ILE A 301 23.98 22.14 0.83
C ILE A 301 25.42 22.22 0.30
N LEU A 302 26.40 22.12 1.20
CA LEU A 302 27.81 21.89 0.89
C LEU A 302 28.12 20.39 0.99
N HIS A 303 28.59 19.78 -0.09
CA HIS A 303 28.83 18.33 -0.19
C HIS A 303 30.05 18.00 -1.06
N SER A 304 30.46 16.72 -1.04
CA SER A 304 31.47 16.20 -1.98
C SER A 304 30.94 16.26 -3.41
N SER A 305 31.80 16.65 -4.36
CA SER A 305 31.46 16.59 -5.79
C SER A 305 31.31 15.16 -6.34
N SER A 306 31.67 14.14 -5.56
CA SER A 306 31.48 12.73 -5.88
C SER A 306 30.20 12.11 -5.28
N ILE A 307 29.37 12.89 -4.58
CA ILE A 307 28.18 12.41 -3.90
C ILE A 307 26.95 13.22 -4.33
N THR A 308 25.92 12.50 -4.79
CA THR A 308 24.59 13.05 -5.10
C THR A 308 23.91 13.47 -3.80
N VAL A 309 23.36 14.68 -3.78
CA VAL A 309 22.47 15.15 -2.70
C VAL A 309 21.16 15.67 -3.28
N LEU A 310 20.05 15.24 -2.69
CA LEU A 310 18.70 15.55 -3.13
C LEU A 310 17.91 16.16 -1.97
N THR A 311 16.97 17.04 -2.29
CA THR A 311 15.94 17.53 -1.36
C THR A 311 14.63 17.80 -2.13
N ASN A 312 13.58 18.29 -1.47
CA ASN A 312 12.23 18.48 -2.01
C ASN A 312 12.20 19.22 -3.37
N ALA A 313 12.91 20.34 -3.49
CA ALA A 313 12.92 21.18 -4.68
C ALA A 313 14.05 20.83 -5.66
N ALA A 314 13.94 21.29 -6.91
CA ALA A 314 15.00 21.13 -7.91
C ALA A 314 16.23 22.01 -7.58
N PRO A 315 17.46 21.58 -7.94
CA PRO A 315 18.64 22.45 -7.83
C PRO A 315 18.51 23.67 -8.77
N LEU A 316 19.14 24.78 -8.38
CA LEU A 316 19.41 25.90 -9.29
C LEU A 316 20.59 25.52 -10.20
N HIS A 317 20.61 26.04 -11.44
CA HIS A 317 21.68 25.75 -12.41
C HIS A 317 23.07 26.26 -12.00
N PHE A 318 23.21 26.96 -10.87
CA PHE A 318 24.46 27.51 -10.37
C PHE A 318 24.98 26.72 -9.15
N THR A 319 25.81 25.71 -9.41
CA THR A 319 26.55 24.98 -8.37
C THR A 319 27.94 25.62 -8.18
N GLN A 320 28.17 26.27 -7.04
CA GLN A 320 29.44 26.92 -6.77
C GLN A 320 30.50 25.89 -6.33
N LYS A 321 31.50 25.63 -7.19
CA LYS A 321 32.74 24.94 -6.76
C LYS A 321 33.52 25.86 -5.83
N GLN A 322 33.71 25.45 -4.57
CA GLN A 322 34.50 26.23 -3.59
C GLN A 322 35.92 25.68 -3.43
N ARG A 323 36.12 24.38 -3.61
CA ARG A 323 37.42 23.69 -3.68
C ARG A 323 37.32 22.52 -4.66
N LEU A 324 38.44 21.95 -5.09
CA LEU A 324 38.49 20.86 -6.10
C LEU A 324 37.60 19.65 -5.76
N SER A 325 37.35 19.37 -4.47
CA SER A 325 36.54 18.24 -3.99
C SER A 325 35.13 18.60 -3.49
N PHE A 326 34.79 19.90 -3.37
CA PHE A 326 33.59 20.34 -2.66
C PHE A 326 32.77 21.38 -3.43
N VAL A 327 31.47 21.11 -3.51
CA VAL A 327 30.46 21.89 -4.24
C VAL A 327 29.38 22.37 -3.28
N ARG A 328 28.92 23.60 -3.52
CA ARG A 328 27.76 24.18 -2.85
C ARG A 328 26.60 24.22 -3.85
N THR A 329 25.57 23.43 -3.58
CA THR A 329 24.34 23.35 -4.37
C THR A 329 23.22 24.08 -3.64
N LYS A 330 22.65 25.11 -4.28
CA LYS A 330 21.44 25.79 -3.80
C LYS A 330 20.23 25.28 -4.56
N PHE A 331 19.14 25.02 -3.85
CA PHE A 331 17.89 24.53 -4.41
C PHE A 331 16.89 25.69 -4.61
N ARG A 332 15.87 25.45 -5.45
CA ARG A 332 14.71 26.34 -5.56
C ARG A 332 13.95 26.37 -4.22
N GLU A 333 13.21 27.44 -3.96
CA GLU A 333 12.35 27.52 -2.78
C GLU A 333 11.21 26.49 -2.87
N THR A 334 10.86 25.85 -1.74
CA THR A 334 9.69 24.97 -1.68
C THR A 334 8.39 25.76 -1.62
N PRO A 335 7.26 25.20 -2.09
CA PRO A 335 5.93 25.62 -1.63
C PRO A 335 5.81 25.57 -0.08
N PRO A 336 4.73 26.13 0.50
CA PRO A 336 4.49 26.02 1.94
C PRO A 336 4.26 24.56 2.37
N ILE A 337 5.20 24.01 3.14
CA ILE A 337 5.18 22.63 3.65
C ILE A 337 5.40 22.61 5.17
N PRO A 338 4.87 21.62 5.91
CA PRO A 338 5.25 21.37 7.29
C PRO A 338 6.67 20.77 7.35
N ALA A 339 7.36 20.98 8.47
CA ALA A 339 8.74 20.49 8.65
C ALA A 339 8.89 18.97 8.45
N PHE A 340 7.85 18.18 8.74
CA PHE A 340 7.88 16.72 8.57
C PHE A 340 7.89 16.25 7.10
N LEU A 341 7.53 17.12 6.15
CA LEU A 341 7.59 16.81 4.71
C LEU A 341 8.93 17.18 4.06
N LEU A 342 9.85 17.83 4.78
CA LEU A 342 11.23 17.97 4.31
C LEU A 342 11.90 16.61 4.17
N ALA A 343 12.69 16.46 3.11
CA ALA A 343 13.55 15.29 2.92
C ALA A 343 14.94 15.65 2.41
N PHE A 344 15.90 14.79 2.75
CA PHE A 344 17.27 14.80 2.28
C PHE A 344 17.68 13.37 1.94
N ALA A 345 18.28 13.19 0.76
CA ALA A 345 19.01 11.98 0.41
C ALA A 345 20.46 12.35 0.08
N PHE A 346 21.41 11.53 0.51
CA PHE A 346 22.85 11.70 0.32
C PHE A 346 23.43 10.33 -0.02
N GLY A 347 24.15 10.19 -1.13
CA GLY A 347 24.78 8.91 -1.48
C GLY A 347 25.29 8.84 -2.93
N PRO A 348 25.91 7.72 -3.33
CA PRO A 348 26.41 7.49 -4.68
C PRO A 348 25.28 7.10 -5.65
N TYR A 349 24.21 7.90 -5.72
CA TYR A 349 23.03 7.60 -6.52
C TYR A 349 23.21 7.93 -8.01
N ASN A 350 22.86 6.99 -8.87
CA ASN A 350 22.60 7.22 -10.30
C ASN A 350 21.10 7.48 -10.54
N SER A 351 20.77 8.15 -11.65
CA SER A 351 19.40 8.50 -12.03
C SER A 351 18.86 7.72 -13.24
N LEU A 352 17.53 7.57 -13.28
CA LEU A 352 16.75 7.13 -14.44
C LEU A 352 15.58 8.12 -14.64
N GLU A 353 15.72 9.00 -15.61
CA GLU A 353 14.79 10.12 -15.86
C GLU A 353 13.61 9.73 -16.76
N ARG A 354 12.46 10.38 -16.53
CA ARG A 354 11.20 10.26 -17.27
C ARG A 354 10.47 11.59 -17.28
N SER A 355 9.79 11.90 -18.38
CA SER A 355 8.84 13.02 -18.43
C SER A 355 7.42 12.53 -18.16
N THR A 356 6.68 13.29 -17.35
CA THR A 356 5.22 13.17 -17.27
C THR A 356 4.57 13.87 -18.47
N GLY A 357 3.29 13.57 -18.76
CA GLY A 357 2.48 14.29 -19.75
C GLY A 357 2.00 15.67 -19.28
N CYS A 358 2.59 16.20 -18.21
CA CYS A 358 2.32 17.52 -17.63
C CYS A 358 3.63 18.30 -17.35
N ASP A 359 4.70 18.01 -18.10
CA ASP A 359 6.02 18.67 -18.06
C ASP A 359 6.75 18.66 -16.69
N VAL A 360 6.32 17.83 -15.75
CA VAL A 360 7.07 17.53 -14.52
C VAL A 360 8.09 16.43 -14.80
N LEU A 361 9.35 16.69 -14.46
CA LEU A 361 10.43 15.70 -14.53
C LEU A 361 10.28 14.69 -13.38
N LEU A 362 10.16 13.41 -13.71
CA LEU A 362 10.13 12.31 -12.74
C LEU A 362 11.45 11.54 -12.83
N THR A 363 12.21 11.51 -11.75
CA THR A 363 13.53 10.86 -11.74
C THR A 363 13.61 9.81 -10.64
N ILE A 364 13.93 8.57 -11.02
CA ILE A 364 14.23 7.51 -10.06
C ILE A 364 15.73 7.54 -9.76
N TRP A 365 16.08 7.54 -8.47
CA TRP A 365 17.43 7.51 -7.95
C TRP A 365 17.68 6.20 -7.22
N ALA A 366 18.68 5.45 -7.68
CA ALA A 366 19.07 4.17 -7.10
C ALA A 366 20.60 4.05 -7.05
N PHE A 367 21.10 3.05 -6.34
CA PHE A 367 22.52 2.70 -6.42
C PHE A 367 22.84 2.16 -7.84
N PRO A 368 24.07 2.32 -8.36
CA PRO A 368 24.43 1.92 -9.72
C PRO A 368 24.08 0.46 -10.06
N GLU A 369 24.27 -0.44 -9.12
CA GLU A 369 23.95 -1.87 -9.18
C GLU A 369 22.43 -2.18 -9.16
N ASP A 370 21.64 -1.32 -8.52
CA ASP A 370 20.19 -1.48 -8.36
C ASP A 370 19.38 -0.83 -9.49
N LEU A 371 19.97 0.14 -10.21
CA LEU A 371 19.28 1.00 -11.18
C LEU A 371 18.59 0.21 -12.31
N ILE A 372 19.10 -0.96 -12.65
CA ILE A 372 18.54 -1.82 -13.71
C ILE A 372 17.16 -2.40 -13.33
N TYR A 373 16.88 -2.56 -12.03
CA TYR A 373 15.61 -3.08 -11.48
C TYR A 373 14.53 -1.99 -11.34
N ALA A 374 14.91 -0.71 -11.46
CA ALA A 374 13.99 0.43 -11.40
C ALA A 374 13.10 0.60 -12.66
N LYS A 375 13.31 -0.19 -13.72
CA LYS A 375 12.61 -0.05 -15.02
C LYS A 375 11.09 -0.13 -14.90
N PHE A 376 10.58 -1.07 -14.10
CA PHE A 376 9.14 -1.25 -13.92
C PHE A 376 8.51 0.01 -13.29
N ALA A 377 9.06 0.45 -12.16
CA ALA A 377 8.68 1.71 -11.51
C ALA A 377 8.81 2.91 -12.46
N ALA A 378 9.91 3.02 -13.22
CA ALA A 378 10.13 4.13 -14.16
C ALA A 378 9.06 4.22 -15.26
N ASN A 379 8.50 3.09 -15.68
CA ASN A 379 7.51 3.07 -16.74
C ASN A 379 6.08 3.26 -16.18
N PHE A 380 5.80 2.79 -14.96
CA PHE A 380 4.49 2.96 -14.30
C PHE A 380 4.27 4.36 -13.71
N SER A 381 5.29 4.92 -13.05
CA SER A 381 5.19 6.16 -12.28
C SER A 381 4.68 7.39 -13.05
N PRO A 382 5.23 7.75 -14.24
CA PRO A 382 4.75 8.92 -14.98
C PRO A 382 3.33 8.72 -15.51
N TYR A 383 2.94 7.49 -15.86
CA TYR A 383 1.55 7.17 -16.23
C TYR A 383 0.60 7.41 -15.05
N MET A 384 0.92 6.92 -13.84
CA MET A 384 0.03 7.07 -12.70
C MET A 384 -0.05 8.54 -12.23
N PHE A 385 1.08 9.27 -12.24
CA PHE A 385 1.11 10.72 -11.99
C PHE A 385 0.14 11.46 -12.92
N ASP A 386 0.19 11.15 -14.22
CA ASP A 386 -0.69 11.71 -15.23
C ASP A 386 -2.17 11.42 -14.98
N GLN A 387 -2.52 10.21 -14.54
CA GLN A 387 -3.90 9.86 -14.20
C GLN A 387 -4.38 10.66 -12.98
N LEU A 388 -3.54 10.83 -11.97
CA LEU A 388 -3.86 11.56 -10.73
C LEU A 388 -4.01 13.07 -10.96
N ALA A 389 -3.12 13.66 -11.77
CA ALA A 389 -3.25 15.07 -12.18
C ALA A 389 -4.57 15.33 -12.95
N LYS A 390 -4.97 14.40 -13.82
CA LYS A 390 -6.24 14.45 -14.59
C LYS A 390 -7.48 14.25 -13.70
N GLU A 391 -7.37 13.46 -12.64
CA GLU A 391 -8.45 13.26 -11.66
C GLU A 391 -8.65 14.48 -10.78
N PHE A 392 -7.58 15.00 -10.16
CA PHE A 392 -7.68 16.08 -9.17
C PHE A 392 -7.78 17.48 -9.80
N VAL A 393 -7.39 17.64 -11.07
CA VAL A 393 -7.49 18.90 -11.86
C VAL A 393 -6.81 20.08 -11.17
N ILE A 394 -5.70 19.80 -10.49
CA ILE A 394 -4.86 20.78 -9.78
C ILE A 394 -3.40 20.54 -10.17
N PRO A 395 -2.70 21.52 -10.76
CA PRO A 395 -1.30 21.39 -11.14
C PRO A 395 -0.41 21.02 -9.94
N TYR A 396 0.54 20.12 -10.18
CA TYR A 396 1.61 19.83 -9.23
C TYR A 396 2.61 21.01 -9.22
N PRO A 397 2.95 21.60 -8.05
CA PRO A 397 3.62 22.90 -8.01
C PRO A 397 5.15 22.85 -8.06
N LEU A 398 5.76 21.66 -8.04
CA LEU A 398 7.20 21.49 -8.14
C LEU A 398 7.56 21.06 -9.58
N SER A 399 8.64 21.61 -10.12
CA SER A 399 9.11 21.28 -11.49
C SER A 399 9.67 19.85 -11.64
N LYS A 400 9.79 19.10 -10.53
CA LYS A 400 10.27 17.72 -10.51
C LYS A 400 9.64 16.93 -9.37
N ILE A 401 9.66 15.61 -9.49
CA ILE A 401 9.43 14.66 -8.41
C ILE A 401 10.50 13.56 -8.46
N ASP A 402 11.35 13.52 -7.44
CA ASP A 402 12.39 12.48 -7.30
C ASP A 402 11.83 11.30 -6.49
N PHE A 403 12.15 10.08 -6.91
CA PHE A 403 11.84 8.83 -6.21
C PHE A 403 13.16 8.14 -5.81
N VAL A 404 13.42 7.91 -4.53
CA VAL A 404 14.68 7.30 -4.05
C VAL A 404 14.47 5.86 -3.59
N ALA A 405 15.21 4.93 -4.16
CA ALA A 405 15.33 3.55 -3.66
C ALA A 405 16.35 3.51 -2.51
N ALA A 406 15.88 3.40 -1.27
CA ALA A 406 16.71 3.38 -0.07
C ALA A 406 17.05 1.94 0.36
N HIS A 407 18.35 1.69 0.55
CA HIS A 407 18.92 0.42 1.03
C HIS A 407 18.55 0.05 2.48
N SER A 408 18.10 1.02 3.28
CA SER A 408 17.62 0.81 4.63
C SER A 408 16.63 1.91 4.96
N PHE A 409 15.36 1.54 5.14
CA PHE A 409 14.28 2.48 5.44
C PHE A 409 13.25 1.81 6.37
N PRO A 410 12.65 2.53 7.32
CA PRO A 410 11.82 1.92 8.37
C PRO A 410 10.35 1.68 7.96
N VAL A 411 9.98 2.05 6.74
CA VAL A 411 8.63 1.99 6.14
C VAL A 411 8.78 1.76 4.63
N ASN A 412 7.73 1.32 3.93
CA ASN A 412 7.86 0.95 2.52
C ASN A 412 7.96 2.16 1.59
N GLY A 413 7.27 3.25 1.95
CA GLY A 413 7.26 4.55 1.28
C GLY A 413 7.14 5.70 2.27
N ILE A 414 7.39 6.92 1.81
CA ILE A 414 7.02 8.16 2.50
C ILE A 414 6.85 9.31 1.49
N GLU A 415 5.86 10.16 1.73
CA GLU A 415 5.26 11.03 0.73
C GLU A 415 6.04 12.31 0.41
N ASN A 416 7.18 12.52 1.08
CA ASN A 416 7.98 13.74 1.12
C ASN A 416 7.96 14.56 -0.17
N TRP A 417 7.33 15.74 -0.13
CA TRP A 417 6.85 16.44 -1.33
C TRP A 417 8.00 16.77 -2.30
N GLY A 418 8.04 16.10 -3.46
CA GLY A 418 9.09 16.25 -4.48
C GLY A 418 10.34 15.39 -4.29
N LEU A 419 10.49 14.67 -3.18
CA LEU A 419 11.54 13.68 -2.94
C LEU A 419 10.97 12.50 -2.14
N VAL A 420 10.19 11.66 -2.81
CA VAL A 420 9.57 10.46 -2.24
C VAL A 420 10.66 9.42 -1.99
N VAL A 421 10.64 8.77 -0.83
CA VAL A 421 11.64 7.75 -0.47
C VAL A 421 10.94 6.41 -0.25
N PHE A 422 11.42 5.38 -0.93
CA PHE A 422 10.92 4.01 -0.82
C PHE A 422 11.97 3.10 -0.19
N GLN A 423 11.55 2.11 0.59
CA GLN A 423 12.40 0.94 0.85
C GLN A 423 12.61 0.19 -0.47
N LYS A 424 13.87 -0.14 -0.82
CA LYS A 424 14.16 -0.65 -2.18
C LYS A 424 13.45 -1.98 -2.50
N GLU A 425 13.28 -2.86 -1.52
CA GLU A 425 12.58 -4.15 -1.66
C GLU A 425 11.05 -4.02 -1.88
N MET A 426 10.51 -2.80 -1.90
CA MET A 426 9.08 -2.51 -2.14
C MET A 426 8.85 -1.71 -3.43
N PHE A 427 9.91 -1.43 -4.19
CA PHE A 427 9.91 -0.44 -5.28
C PHE A 427 10.75 -0.85 -6.49
N LEU A 428 11.84 -1.58 -6.27
CA LEU A 428 12.59 -2.27 -7.32
C LEU A 428 12.00 -3.66 -7.55
N LEU A 429 11.97 -4.12 -8.80
CA LEU A 429 11.44 -5.43 -9.18
C LEU A 429 12.57 -6.48 -9.24
N ASP A 430 12.45 -7.60 -8.54
CA ASP A 430 13.50 -8.61 -8.48
C ASP A 430 13.73 -9.28 -9.85
N SER A 431 14.99 -9.21 -10.31
CA SER A 431 15.48 -9.88 -11.51
C SER A 431 15.27 -11.40 -11.53
N LEU A 432 15.22 -12.07 -10.36
CA LEU A 432 14.93 -13.50 -10.30
C LEU A 432 13.49 -13.79 -10.73
N LEU A 433 12.56 -12.84 -10.51
CA LEU A 433 11.18 -12.90 -10.99
C LEU A 433 11.09 -12.54 -12.47
N GLU A 434 11.76 -11.47 -12.93
CA GLU A 434 11.77 -11.06 -14.34
C GLU A 434 12.30 -12.18 -15.27
N ASN A 435 13.35 -12.89 -14.84
CA ASN A 435 14.04 -13.89 -15.67
C ASN A 435 13.47 -15.32 -15.54
N ASN A 436 12.51 -15.58 -14.65
CA ASN A 436 11.99 -16.94 -14.39
C ASN A 436 10.51 -17.07 -14.75
N ALA A 437 10.23 -17.62 -15.94
CA ALA A 437 8.87 -17.85 -16.45
C ALA A 437 7.96 -18.64 -15.48
N ASN A 438 8.53 -19.50 -14.62
CA ASN A 438 7.76 -20.28 -13.65
C ASN A 438 7.25 -19.45 -12.46
N MET A 439 7.82 -18.27 -12.20
CA MET A 439 7.45 -17.37 -11.09
C MET A 439 6.44 -16.29 -11.51
N SER A 440 5.63 -16.57 -12.54
CA SER A 440 4.64 -15.64 -13.10
C SER A 440 3.61 -15.13 -12.08
N VAL A 441 3.33 -15.88 -11.01
CA VAL A 441 2.40 -15.46 -9.93
C VAL A 441 3.07 -14.47 -8.98
N ASP A 442 4.30 -14.77 -8.56
CA ASP A 442 5.09 -13.93 -7.65
C ASP A 442 5.46 -12.61 -8.33
N LEU A 443 5.87 -12.66 -9.60
CA LEU A 443 6.10 -11.49 -10.46
C LEU A 443 4.87 -10.57 -10.54
N LEU A 444 3.66 -11.15 -10.70
CA LEU A 444 2.42 -10.37 -10.72
C LEU A 444 2.05 -9.79 -9.36
N ALA A 445 2.38 -10.47 -8.26
CA ALA A 445 2.15 -9.98 -6.90
C ALA A 445 3.10 -8.82 -6.56
N GLU A 446 4.39 -8.94 -6.90
CA GLU A 446 5.39 -7.89 -6.66
C GLU A 446 5.16 -6.66 -7.54
N GLN A 447 4.85 -6.85 -8.83
CA GLN A 447 4.39 -5.75 -9.69
C GLN A 447 3.19 -5.01 -9.09
N TYR A 448 2.21 -5.74 -8.54
CA TYR A 448 1.03 -5.12 -7.92
C TYR A 448 1.37 -4.42 -6.58
N ASP A 449 2.33 -4.93 -5.81
CA ASP A 449 2.83 -4.25 -4.60
C ASP A 449 3.57 -2.93 -4.94
N ILE A 450 4.41 -2.93 -5.97
CA ILE A 450 5.09 -1.74 -6.48
C ILE A 450 4.08 -0.73 -7.07
N GLU A 451 3.13 -1.20 -7.88
CA GLU A 451 2.02 -0.38 -8.41
C GLU A 451 1.24 0.32 -7.28
N LYS A 452 0.93 -0.41 -6.21
CA LYS A 452 0.23 0.11 -5.04
C LYS A 452 1.03 1.18 -4.29
N VAL A 453 2.28 0.93 -3.91
CA VAL A 453 3.05 1.90 -3.11
C VAL A 453 3.35 3.16 -3.91
N ILE A 454 3.67 3.04 -5.21
CA ILE A 454 3.84 4.21 -6.09
C ILE A 454 2.54 5.00 -6.20
N THR A 455 1.38 4.34 -6.33
CA THR A 455 0.08 5.04 -6.35
C THR A 455 -0.23 5.72 -5.02
N HIS A 456 0.17 5.13 -3.88
CA HIS A 456 -0.02 5.69 -2.54
C HIS A 456 0.77 7.00 -2.38
N GLU A 457 2.08 6.96 -2.58
CA GLU A 457 2.93 8.15 -2.46
C GLU A 457 2.59 9.26 -3.48
N LEU A 458 2.07 8.89 -4.66
CA LEU A 458 1.61 9.84 -5.66
C LEU A 458 0.28 10.50 -5.30
N VAL A 459 -0.69 9.79 -4.71
CA VAL A 459 -1.94 10.41 -4.22
C VAL A 459 -1.63 11.40 -3.09
N HIS A 460 -0.66 11.09 -2.22
CA HIS A 460 -0.27 11.97 -1.12
C HIS A 460 0.22 13.36 -1.56
N GLN A 461 0.74 13.48 -2.79
CA GLN A 461 1.13 14.77 -3.37
C GLN A 461 -0.03 15.79 -3.38
N TRP A 462 -1.28 15.32 -3.36
CA TRP A 462 -2.47 16.14 -3.11
C TRP A 462 -3.05 15.94 -1.69
N PHE A 463 -3.15 14.69 -1.19
CA PHE A 463 -3.70 14.34 0.12
C PHE A 463 -2.63 14.10 1.19
N GLY A 464 -2.26 15.13 1.93
CA GLY A 464 -1.16 15.12 2.90
C GLY A 464 -0.18 16.25 2.61
N ASN A 465 0.23 16.40 1.35
CA ASN A 465 1.19 17.42 0.91
C ASN A 465 0.52 18.75 0.61
N LEU A 466 -0.23 18.84 -0.50
CA LEU A 466 -0.94 20.06 -0.91
C LEU A 466 -1.92 20.52 0.18
N VAL A 467 -2.79 19.61 0.62
CA VAL A 467 -3.69 19.80 1.76
C VAL A 467 -3.23 18.90 2.89
N THR A 468 -2.76 19.48 3.99
CA THR A 468 -2.22 18.74 5.14
C THR A 468 -3.24 18.71 6.28
N ILE A 469 -3.15 17.74 7.16
CA ILE A 469 -3.85 17.74 8.45
C ILE A 469 -3.33 18.87 9.36
N ASN A 470 -4.19 19.46 10.20
CA ASN A 470 -3.76 20.46 11.21
C ASN A 470 -3.39 19.83 12.57
N ASP A 471 -3.72 18.57 12.78
CA ASP A 471 -3.34 17.78 13.96
C ASP A 471 -3.32 16.30 13.60
N TRP A 472 -2.48 15.51 14.28
CA TRP A 472 -2.36 14.07 14.07
C TRP A 472 -3.67 13.30 14.29
N SER A 473 -4.62 13.84 15.07
CA SER A 473 -5.97 13.28 15.24
C SER A 473 -6.80 13.20 13.95
N GLU A 474 -6.39 13.88 12.87
CA GLU A 474 -7.06 13.88 11.57
C GLU A 474 -6.36 12.99 10.52
N LEU A 475 -5.36 12.17 10.90
CA LEU A 475 -4.53 11.34 9.99
C LEU A 475 -5.31 10.56 8.92
N TRP A 476 -6.54 10.11 9.22
CA TRP A 476 -7.42 9.41 8.27
C TRP A 476 -7.73 10.21 6.98
N LEU A 477 -7.65 11.54 7.05
CA LEU A 477 -7.88 12.46 5.94
C LEU A 477 -6.72 12.46 4.92
N SER A 478 -5.55 11.98 5.34
CA SER A 478 -4.43 11.59 4.47
C SER A 478 -4.61 10.12 4.10
N GLU A 479 -4.17 9.21 4.97
CA GLU A 479 -4.02 7.77 4.70
C GLU A 479 -5.28 7.05 4.22
N GLY A 480 -6.46 7.46 4.70
CA GLY A 480 -7.73 6.84 4.32
C GLY A 480 -8.16 7.22 2.91
N PHE A 481 -7.92 8.47 2.50
CA PHE A 481 -8.13 8.92 1.13
C PHE A 481 -7.10 8.32 0.17
N THR A 482 -5.83 8.31 0.57
CA THR A 482 -4.75 7.70 -0.20
C THR A 482 -5.00 6.22 -0.43
N SER A 483 -5.28 5.45 0.63
CA SER A 483 -5.60 4.02 0.56
C SER A 483 -6.85 3.71 -0.27
N TYR A 484 -7.85 4.60 -0.28
CA TYR A 484 -9.01 4.47 -1.15
C TYR A 484 -8.62 4.63 -2.63
N TYR A 485 -7.87 5.68 -2.96
CA TYR A 485 -7.53 5.98 -4.35
C TYR A 485 -6.59 4.95 -4.97
N VAL A 486 -5.70 4.32 -4.20
CA VAL A 486 -4.91 3.17 -4.69
C VAL A 486 -5.81 2.09 -5.29
N SER A 487 -6.88 1.70 -4.60
CA SER A 487 -7.83 0.71 -5.13
C SER A 487 -8.67 1.25 -6.30
N ASP A 488 -9.12 2.51 -6.28
CA ASP A 488 -9.94 3.08 -7.36
C ASP A 488 -9.16 3.22 -8.69
N PHE A 489 -7.90 3.66 -8.62
CA PHE A 489 -7.05 3.80 -9.80
C PHE A 489 -6.57 2.47 -10.35
N LEU A 490 -6.03 1.58 -9.50
CA LEU A 490 -5.51 0.29 -9.97
C LEU A 490 -6.61 -0.62 -10.50
N LYS A 491 -7.87 -0.45 -10.07
CA LYS A 491 -9.02 -1.16 -10.65
C LYS A 491 -9.15 -0.98 -12.17
N LYS A 492 -8.63 0.11 -12.76
CA LYS A 492 -8.62 0.35 -14.22
C LYS A 492 -7.71 -0.62 -14.99
N GLN A 493 -6.62 -1.09 -14.36
CA GLN A 493 -5.62 -1.98 -14.99
C GLN A 493 -5.64 -3.40 -14.40
N ARG A 494 -5.96 -3.53 -13.11
CA ARG A 494 -5.92 -4.76 -12.30
C ARG A 494 -7.30 -5.00 -11.62
N PRO A 495 -8.44 -5.00 -12.36
CA PRO A 495 -9.79 -4.94 -11.78
C PRO A 495 -10.11 -6.06 -10.77
N ILE A 496 -9.64 -7.28 -11.04
CA ILE A 496 -9.85 -8.44 -10.15
C ILE A 496 -9.03 -8.29 -8.86
N LEU A 497 -7.76 -7.85 -8.95
CA LEU A 497 -6.90 -7.67 -7.78
C LEU A 497 -7.42 -6.57 -6.86
N ALA A 498 -7.75 -5.39 -7.40
CA ALA A 498 -8.28 -4.28 -6.62
C ALA A 498 -9.65 -4.61 -5.98
N THR A 499 -10.49 -5.39 -6.67
CA THR A 499 -11.78 -5.86 -6.11
C THR A 499 -11.58 -6.86 -4.98
N ASN A 500 -10.69 -7.84 -5.17
CA ASN A 500 -10.36 -8.83 -4.14
C ASN A 500 -9.67 -8.18 -2.93
N GLU A 501 -8.83 -7.17 -3.14
CA GLU A 501 -8.20 -6.40 -2.07
C GLU A 501 -9.23 -5.65 -1.21
N TYR A 502 -10.25 -5.05 -1.83
CA TYR A 502 -11.33 -4.41 -1.07
C TYR A 502 -12.11 -5.42 -0.21
N PHE A 503 -12.41 -6.61 -0.73
CA PHE A 503 -13.04 -7.67 0.06
C PHE A 503 -12.12 -8.22 1.17
N LEU A 504 -10.80 -8.32 0.92
CA LEU A 504 -9.81 -8.68 1.93
C LEU A 504 -9.74 -7.63 3.05
N ARG A 505 -9.73 -6.35 2.70
CA ARG A 505 -9.79 -5.21 3.64
C ARG A 505 -11.04 -5.26 4.52
N LEU A 506 -12.21 -5.57 3.94
CA LEU A 506 -13.44 -5.80 4.71
C LEU A 506 -13.35 -7.02 5.64
N SER A 507 -12.83 -8.15 5.16
CA SER A 507 -12.65 -9.38 5.96
C SER A 507 -11.70 -9.16 7.14
N GLN A 508 -10.59 -8.46 6.91
CA GLN A 508 -9.63 -8.06 7.94
C GLN A 508 -10.26 -7.09 8.95
N LEU A 509 -11.00 -6.09 8.48
CA LEU A 509 -11.68 -5.14 9.38
C LEU A 509 -12.75 -5.85 10.25
N LEU A 510 -13.47 -6.83 9.70
CA LEU A 510 -14.44 -7.65 10.43
C LEU A 510 -13.78 -8.58 11.46
N SER A 511 -12.67 -9.25 11.12
CA SER A 511 -11.98 -10.15 12.06
C SER A 511 -11.39 -9.38 13.25
N LYS A 512 -10.94 -8.15 13.02
CA LYS A 512 -10.49 -7.21 14.07
C LYS A 512 -11.62 -6.67 14.96
N GLN A 513 -12.90 -6.89 14.65
CA GLN A 513 -14.03 -6.60 15.56
C GLN A 513 -14.11 -7.55 16.77
N THR A 514 -13.07 -8.31 17.09
CA THR A 514 -13.02 -9.18 18.29
C THR A 514 -11.83 -8.93 19.23
N SER A 515 -10.86 -8.08 18.86
CA SER A 515 -9.70 -7.77 19.69
C SER A 515 -9.77 -6.35 20.30
N ASN A 516 -8.71 -5.93 21.02
CA ASN A 516 -8.53 -4.55 21.47
C ASN A 516 -8.21 -3.58 20.30
N GLU A 517 -8.07 -4.10 19.07
CA GLU A 517 -7.87 -3.33 17.84
C GLU A 517 -9.23 -2.84 17.31
N LYS A 518 -9.95 -2.09 18.16
CA LYS A 518 -11.21 -1.38 17.82
C LYS A 518 -11.06 0.14 17.75
N VAL A 519 -9.83 0.65 17.89
CA VAL A 519 -9.46 2.08 17.90
C VAL A 519 -10.24 2.93 16.86
N PRO A 520 -10.76 4.11 17.25
CA PRO A 520 -11.43 5.04 16.33
C PRO A 520 -10.42 5.70 15.39
N LEU A 521 -10.87 6.18 14.23
CA LEU A 521 -10.02 6.86 13.26
C LEU A 521 -9.58 8.25 13.73
N VAL A 522 -10.43 8.91 14.53
CA VAL A 522 -10.15 10.22 15.13
C VAL A 522 -10.06 10.06 16.64
N LYS A 523 -8.89 10.35 17.21
CA LYS A 523 -8.68 10.45 18.66
C LYS A 523 -7.59 11.48 18.98
N ARG A 524 -7.68 12.10 20.16
CA ARG A 524 -6.62 13.00 20.65
C ARG A 524 -5.42 12.21 21.17
N PHE A 525 -4.27 12.42 20.54
CA PHE A 525 -2.98 11.87 20.97
C PHE A 525 -2.34 12.70 22.10
N ARG A 526 -1.48 12.06 22.90
CA ARG A 526 -0.75 12.68 24.03
C ARG A 526 0.78 12.54 23.91
N THR A 527 1.28 11.53 23.21
CA THR A 527 2.72 11.28 23.04
C THR A 527 3.10 10.99 21.59
N GLU A 528 4.35 11.25 21.20
CA GLU A 528 4.88 10.94 19.86
C GLU A 528 4.69 9.45 19.52
N ALA A 529 4.90 8.57 20.52
CA ALA A 529 4.69 7.13 20.41
C ALA A 529 3.24 6.73 20.10
N GLU A 530 2.23 7.43 20.64
CA GLU A 530 0.83 7.15 20.31
C GLU A 530 0.47 7.51 18.86
N VAL A 531 1.19 8.48 18.26
CA VAL A 531 1.02 8.86 16.84
C VAL A 531 1.76 7.89 15.93
N GLU A 532 2.98 7.47 16.25
CA GLU A 532 3.67 6.41 15.48
C GLU A 532 2.84 5.11 15.48
N ASN A 533 2.25 4.74 16.63
CA ASN A 533 1.30 3.63 16.74
C ASN A 533 -0.06 3.87 16.05
N ALA A 534 -0.37 5.11 15.60
CA ALA A 534 -1.59 5.40 14.86
C ALA A 534 -1.51 4.95 13.40
N PHE A 535 -0.30 4.84 12.83
CA PHE A 535 -0.04 4.30 11.49
C PHE A 535 -0.23 2.76 11.43
N ASN A 536 -1.29 2.26 12.06
CA ASN A 536 -1.65 0.85 12.11
C ASN A 536 -2.37 0.41 10.80
N PRO A 537 -1.95 -0.70 10.17
CA PRO A 537 -2.50 -1.18 8.89
C PRO A 537 -4.02 -1.42 8.85
N TYR A 538 -4.61 -1.87 9.96
CA TYR A 538 -6.02 -2.24 10.07
C TYR A 538 -6.90 -1.02 10.37
N HIS A 539 -6.42 -0.13 11.23
CA HIS A 539 -7.14 1.09 11.57
C HIS A 539 -7.04 2.13 10.47
N LEU A 540 -5.87 2.73 10.31
CA LEU A 540 -5.74 4.00 9.61
C LEU A 540 -5.98 3.84 8.09
N TYR A 541 -5.32 2.86 7.48
CA TYR A 541 -5.42 2.58 6.04
C TYR A 541 -6.70 1.80 5.70
N THR A 542 -7.01 0.74 6.47
CA THR A 542 -8.08 -0.19 6.12
C THR A 542 -9.47 0.30 6.56
N LYS A 543 -9.70 0.72 7.82
CA LYS A 543 -10.96 1.41 8.17
C LYS A 543 -11.08 2.74 7.41
N GLY A 544 -9.97 3.46 7.22
CA GLY A 544 -9.94 4.69 6.42
C GLY A 544 -10.48 4.52 5.00
N ALA A 545 -9.88 3.62 4.21
CA ALA A 545 -10.32 3.36 2.82
C ALA A 545 -11.79 2.91 2.73
N VAL A 546 -12.25 2.07 3.67
CA VAL A 546 -13.64 1.59 3.73
C VAL A 546 -14.61 2.75 4.00
N ILE A 547 -14.28 3.67 4.92
CA ILE A 547 -15.11 4.85 5.19
C ILE A 547 -15.10 5.83 4.02
N VAL A 548 -13.95 6.08 3.37
CA VAL A 548 -13.89 6.96 2.19
C VAL A 548 -14.68 6.38 1.01
N LYS A 549 -14.63 5.05 0.79
CA LYS A 549 -15.51 4.41 -0.20
C LYS A 549 -16.99 4.54 0.19
N MET A 550 -17.35 4.32 1.45
CA MET A 550 -18.73 4.49 1.93
C MET A 550 -19.23 5.93 1.69
N MET A 551 -18.37 6.94 1.86
CA MET A 551 -18.69 8.32 1.50
C MET A 551 -18.97 8.47 -0.01
N ARG A 552 -18.09 7.94 -0.87
CA ARG A 552 -18.27 7.93 -2.34
C ARG A 552 -19.55 7.21 -2.78
N ASP A 553 -19.89 6.10 -2.13
CA ASP A 553 -21.11 5.32 -2.42
C ASP A 553 -22.39 6.03 -1.99
N LEU A 554 -22.35 6.82 -0.90
CA LEU A 554 -23.49 7.57 -0.39
C LEU A 554 -23.76 8.87 -1.16
N VAL A 555 -22.73 9.60 -1.62
CA VAL A 555 -22.90 10.86 -2.37
C VAL A 555 -22.95 10.67 -3.89
N GLY A 556 -22.51 9.52 -4.40
CA GLY A 556 -22.37 9.25 -5.84
C GLY A 556 -20.99 9.63 -6.40
N GLU A 557 -20.50 8.89 -7.40
CA GLU A 557 -19.11 9.00 -7.89
C GLU A 557 -18.74 10.40 -8.41
N ASN A 558 -19.60 10.99 -9.25
CA ASN A 558 -19.36 12.31 -9.85
C ASN A 558 -19.36 13.41 -8.78
N ASN A 559 -20.34 13.35 -7.87
CA ASN A 559 -20.47 14.26 -6.72
C ASN A 559 -19.29 14.16 -5.75
N PHE A 560 -18.77 12.95 -5.53
CA PHE A 560 -17.57 12.72 -4.72
C PHE A 560 -16.33 13.32 -5.39
N ARG A 561 -16.11 13.09 -6.68
CA ARG A 561 -14.99 13.68 -7.44
C ARG A 561 -15.03 15.20 -7.42
N GLU A 562 -16.18 15.81 -7.69
CA GLU A 562 -16.33 17.27 -7.61
C GLU A 562 -16.18 17.81 -6.18
N GLY A 563 -16.64 17.07 -5.17
CA GLY A 563 -16.39 17.37 -3.76
C GLY A 563 -14.90 17.35 -3.40
N VAL A 564 -14.14 16.36 -3.90
CA VAL A 564 -12.68 16.27 -3.73
C VAL A 564 -11.95 17.39 -4.47
N ARG A 565 -12.29 17.66 -5.74
CA ARG A 565 -11.73 18.77 -6.52
C ARG A 565 -11.95 20.11 -5.81
N ARG A 566 -13.16 20.35 -5.32
CA ARG A 566 -13.52 21.54 -4.51
C ARG A 566 -12.73 21.59 -3.20
N PHE A 567 -12.59 20.47 -2.49
CA PHE A 567 -11.84 20.36 -1.24
C PHE A 567 -10.35 20.72 -1.45
N LEU A 568 -9.68 20.07 -2.39
CA LEU A 568 -8.26 20.29 -2.67
C LEU A 568 -8.01 21.72 -3.16
N LYS A 569 -8.83 22.22 -4.11
CA LYS A 569 -8.69 23.58 -4.66
C LYS A 569 -8.89 24.69 -3.61
N THR A 570 -9.84 24.50 -2.68
CA THR A 570 -10.14 25.49 -1.62
C THR A 570 -9.10 25.49 -0.51
N ASN A 571 -8.48 24.35 -0.23
CA ASN A 571 -7.59 24.15 0.91
C ASN A 571 -6.10 24.01 0.54
N ALA A 572 -5.75 24.20 -0.74
CA ALA A 572 -4.38 24.17 -1.24
C ALA A 572 -3.42 25.03 -0.39
N TYR A 573 -2.24 24.46 -0.08
CA TYR A 573 -1.17 25.02 0.75
C TYR A 573 -1.55 25.34 2.20
N LYS A 574 -2.66 24.80 2.70
CA LYS A 574 -3.11 24.97 4.10
C LYS A 574 -2.97 23.66 4.88
N SER A 575 -3.00 23.79 6.20
CA SER A 575 -3.24 22.68 7.13
C SER A 575 -4.65 22.81 7.70
N ILE A 576 -5.45 21.75 7.63
CA ILE A 576 -6.90 21.78 7.92
C ILE A 576 -7.36 20.58 8.75
N GLY A 577 -8.56 20.66 9.32
CA GLY A 577 -9.29 19.52 9.89
C GLY A 577 -10.46 19.12 8.99
N ARG A 578 -11.10 17.98 9.28
CA ARG A 578 -12.14 17.40 8.40
C ARG A 578 -13.39 18.24 8.21
N SER A 579 -13.63 19.25 9.05
CA SER A 579 -14.68 20.26 8.80
C SER A 579 -14.46 21.06 7.50
N ALA A 580 -13.24 21.09 6.94
CA ALA A 580 -12.97 21.62 5.60
C ALA A 580 -13.46 20.69 4.48
N LEU A 581 -13.48 19.38 4.71
CA LEU A 581 -14.02 18.37 3.79
C LEU A 581 -15.55 18.40 3.78
N TRP A 582 -16.19 18.51 4.96
CA TRP A 582 -17.65 18.63 5.09
C TRP A 582 -18.23 19.89 4.43
N LYS A 583 -17.45 20.98 4.35
CA LYS A 583 -17.80 22.19 3.60
C LYS A 583 -17.63 22.07 2.08
N ALA A 584 -16.86 21.10 1.62
CA ALA A 584 -16.56 20.90 0.19
C ALA A 584 -17.42 19.80 -0.45
N MET A 585 -17.81 18.79 0.31
CA MET A 585 -18.69 17.71 -0.16
C MET A 585 -20.14 18.19 -0.33
N PRO A 586 -20.87 17.70 -1.35
CA PRO A 586 -22.29 18.01 -1.54
C PRO A 586 -23.19 17.25 -0.54
N ALA A 587 -24.48 17.59 -0.53
CA ALA A 587 -25.51 16.77 0.11
C ALA A 587 -25.74 15.45 -0.67
N TYR A 588 -26.37 14.48 -0.02
CA TYR A 588 -26.72 13.19 -0.64
C TYR A 588 -27.78 13.36 -1.73
N THR A 589 -27.73 12.49 -2.75
CA THR A 589 -28.59 12.60 -3.96
C THR A 589 -29.49 11.39 -4.21
N ASP A 590 -29.11 10.17 -3.81
CA ASP A 590 -29.73 8.94 -4.36
C ASP A 590 -30.28 7.93 -3.32
N HIS A 591 -30.25 8.23 -2.01
CA HIS A 591 -30.53 7.23 -0.95
C HIS A 591 -31.64 7.61 0.04
N GLY A 592 -32.58 8.49 -0.32
CA GLY A 592 -33.73 8.87 0.53
C GLY A 592 -33.34 9.61 1.82
N LEU A 593 -32.12 10.15 1.87
CA LEU A 593 -31.54 10.89 2.99
C LEU A 593 -31.03 12.28 2.55
N GLU A 594 -31.51 12.81 1.43
CA GLU A 594 -31.06 14.09 0.84
C GLU A 594 -31.02 15.26 1.84
N ASN A 595 -31.97 15.27 2.79
CA ASN A 595 -32.07 16.30 3.85
C ASN A 595 -31.04 16.16 5.00
N LYS A 596 -30.10 15.20 4.94
CA LYS A 596 -29.04 15.04 5.95
C LYS A 596 -27.66 15.43 5.39
N LYS A 597 -26.85 16.08 6.23
CA LYS A 597 -25.44 16.38 5.92
C LYS A 597 -24.58 15.12 6.00
N LEU A 598 -23.56 15.03 5.14
CA LEU A 598 -22.54 13.97 5.15
C LEU A 598 -21.88 13.81 6.52
N GLU A 599 -21.46 14.93 7.11
CA GLU A 599 -20.94 15.08 8.47
C GLU A 599 -21.74 14.28 9.52
N ASN A 600 -23.07 14.45 9.54
CA ASN A 600 -23.95 13.84 10.54
C ASN A 600 -24.00 12.31 10.48
N VAL A 601 -23.64 11.70 9.35
CA VAL A 601 -23.64 10.24 9.16
C VAL A 601 -22.23 9.67 9.35
N ILE A 602 -21.19 10.40 8.94
CA ILE A 602 -19.80 9.91 8.92
C ILE A 602 -19.06 10.16 10.23
N GLU A 603 -19.27 11.28 10.91
CA GLU A 603 -18.62 11.59 12.20
C GLU A 603 -18.72 10.44 13.24
N PRO A 604 -19.88 9.76 13.41
CA PRO A 604 -19.97 8.59 14.29
C PRO A 604 -19.01 7.45 13.93
N TRP A 605 -18.70 7.20 12.66
CA TRP A 605 -17.76 6.14 12.26
C TRP A 605 -16.30 6.51 12.50
N LEU A 606 -15.99 7.81 12.43
CA LEU A 606 -14.66 8.34 12.68
C LEU A 606 -14.33 8.36 14.17
N LEU A 607 -15.30 8.83 14.99
CA LEU A 607 -15.14 9.08 16.42
C LEU A 607 -15.35 7.86 17.32
N ASN A 608 -16.13 6.86 16.89
CA ASN A 608 -16.42 5.67 17.71
C ASN A 608 -15.59 4.45 17.32
N ASP A 609 -15.30 3.65 18.35
CA ASP A 609 -14.60 2.38 18.26
C ASP A 609 -15.38 1.33 17.45
N GLY A 610 -14.64 0.55 16.67
CA GLY A 610 -15.15 -0.61 15.92
C GLY A 610 -16.11 -0.25 14.78
N MET A 611 -17.13 -1.10 14.62
CA MET A 611 -18.23 -1.01 13.65
C MET A 611 -19.54 -1.50 14.30
N PRO A 612 -20.72 -1.10 13.79
CA PRO A 612 -22.00 -1.65 14.21
C PRO A 612 -22.30 -2.99 13.52
N GLU A 613 -23.00 -3.88 14.22
CA GLU A 613 -23.73 -5.01 13.63
C GLU A 613 -25.20 -4.62 13.45
N VAL A 614 -25.81 -4.99 12.32
CA VAL A 614 -27.24 -4.77 12.07
C VAL A 614 -27.96 -6.11 12.10
N MET A 615 -28.69 -6.36 13.18
CA MET A 615 -29.56 -7.54 13.28
C MET A 615 -30.83 -7.32 12.46
N VAL A 616 -31.03 -8.18 11.45
CA VAL A 616 -32.21 -8.16 10.58
C VAL A 616 -33.20 -9.21 11.08
N SER A 617 -34.37 -8.79 11.54
CA SER A 617 -35.48 -9.66 11.90
C SER A 617 -36.60 -9.48 10.88
N ARG A 618 -36.98 -10.56 10.18
CA ARG A 618 -38.08 -10.55 9.20
C ARG A 618 -39.25 -11.35 9.76
N ASN A 619 -40.41 -10.72 9.84
CA ASN A 619 -41.67 -11.41 10.10
C ASN A 619 -42.37 -11.63 8.76
N TYR A 620 -42.65 -12.88 8.44
CA TYR A 620 -43.24 -13.26 7.14
C TYR A 620 -44.76 -13.10 7.13
N ASP A 621 -45.43 -13.28 8.27
CA ASP A 621 -46.90 -13.25 8.42
C ASP A 621 -47.47 -11.84 8.12
N TYR A 622 -46.78 -10.80 8.57
CA TYR A 622 -47.09 -9.39 8.33
C TYR A 622 -46.21 -8.75 7.24
N GLY A 623 -45.33 -9.52 6.59
CA GLY A 623 -44.40 -9.03 5.55
C GLY A 623 -43.36 -7.99 6.02
N THR A 624 -43.18 -7.78 7.33
CA THR A 624 -42.37 -6.69 7.89
C THR A 624 -40.91 -7.07 8.11
N ILE A 625 -40.03 -6.07 8.05
CA ILE A 625 -38.60 -6.19 8.41
C ILE A 625 -38.28 -5.18 9.51
N ARG A 626 -37.66 -5.65 10.59
CA ARG A 626 -37.15 -4.85 11.69
C ARG A 626 -35.62 -4.90 11.70
N LEU A 627 -34.99 -3.74 11.57
CA LEU A 627 -33.54 -3.56 11.69
C LEU A 627 -33.20 -3.10 13.11
N ILE A 628 -32.24 -3.76 13.76
CA ILE A 628 -31.74 -3.38 15.08
C ILE A 628 -30.21 -3.23 15.00
N PRO A 629 -29.68 -1.99 14.94
CA PRO A 629 -28.25 -1.77 15.06
C PRO A 629 -27.80 -1.98 16.51
N ARG A 630 -26.67 -2.66 16.70
CA ARG A 630 -25.92 -2.75 17.96
C ARG A 630 -24.45 -2.44 17.70
N PRO A 631 -23.64 -2.05 18.70
CA PRO A 631 -22.19 -2.14 18.58
C PRO A 631 -21.81 -3.59 18.23
N SER A 632 -20.75 -3.82 17.45
CA SER A 632 -20.16 -5.16 17.37
C SER A 632 -19.48 -5.47 18.72
N ASP A 633 -20.27 -5.97 19.66
CA ASP A 633 -19.84 -6.33 21.00
C ASP A 633 -19.24 -7.74 21.03
N GLN A 634 -19.74 -8.67 20.18
CA GLN A 634 -19.12 -9.95 19.83
C GLN A 634 -19.67 -10.58 18.54
N ASN A 635 -18.76 -11.02 17.66
CA ASN A 635 -19.00 -12.06 16.62
C ASN A 635 -19.34 -13.47 17.19
N ARG A 636 -19.93 -13.57 18.39
CA ARG A 636 -20.31 -14.85 19.04
C ARG A 636 -21.69 -15.38 18.60
N TYR A 637 -22.45 -14.62 17.82
CA TYR A 637 -23.86 -14.91 17.52
C TYR A 637 -24.16 -15.04 16.03
N VAL A 638 -23.48 -15.98 15.36
CA VAL A 638 -23.92 -16.50 14.05
C VAL A 638 -25.02 -17.54 14.29
N ILE A 639 -26.24 -17.09 14.55
CA ILE A 639 -27.41 -17.96 14.72
C ILE A 639 -28.05 -18.21 13.35
N TYR A 640 -27.69 -19.32 12.70
CA TYR A 640 -28.43 -19.84 11.56
C TYR A 640 -29.73 -20.50 12.05
N LEU A 641 -30.85 -19.78 12.02
CA LEU A 641 -32.17 -20.40 12.13
C LEU A 641 -32.54 -21.01 10.77
N GLN A 642 -32.24 -22.30 10.60
CA GLN A 642 -32.71 -23.06 9.44
C GLN A 642 -34.23 -23.24 9.56
N GLY A 643 -34.97 -22.73 8.58
CA GLY A 643 -36.44 -22.68 8.60
C GLY A 643 -37.09 -24.05 8.40
N GLY A 644 -37.22 -24.83 9.46
CA GLY A 644 -38.05 -26.05 9.46
C GLY A 644 -39.55 -25.69 9.44
N SER A 645 -40.25 -26.05 8.36
CA SER A 645 -41.69 -25.80 8.25
C SER A 645 -42.50 -26.75 9.15
N THR A 646 -43.05 -26.26 10.25
CA THR A 646 -43.97 -27.00 11.11
C THR A 646 -45.36 -27.10 10.47
N ARG A 647 -45.52 -28.00 9.48
CA ARG A 647 -46.83 -28.59 9.21
C ARG A 647 -47.29 -29.31 10.48
N GLY A 648 -48.48 -28.99 10.96
CA GLY A 648 -48.94 -29.43 12.27
C GLY A 648 -49.40 -30.89 12.31
N HIS A 649 -49.14 -31.56 13.43
CA HIS A 649 -49.98 -32.63 13.95
C HIS A 649 -50.34 -32.34 15.41
N SER A 650 -51.53 -32.77 15.82
CA SER A 650 -52.16 -32.39 17.07
C SER A 650 -51.97 -33.42 18.19
N THR A 651 -51.52 -32.93 19.35
CA THR A 651 -51.90 -33.39 20.71
C THR A 651 -52.05 -34.90 20.98
N ALA A 652 -51.11 -35.46 21.75
CA ALA A 652 -51.43 -36.47 22.76
C ALA A 652 -50.45 -36.41 23.96
N ASN A 653 -51.02 -36.56 25.15
CA ASN A 653 -50.41 -36.40 26.48
C ASN A 653 -49.07 -37.11 26.76
N SER A 654 -48.18 -36.41 27.47
CA SER A 654 -47.74 -36.87 28.79
C SER A 654 -47.55 -35.67 29.74
N LYS A 655 -47.70 -35.87 31.05
CA LYS A 655 -47.59 -34.81 32.07
C LYS A 655 -46.33 -35.05 32.92
N GLU A 656 -45.32 -34.19 32.86
CA GLU A 656 -44.36 -34.10 33.97
C GLU A 656 -43.54 -32.80 34.07
N SER A 657 -43.15 -32.46 35.31
CA SER A 657 -42.05 -31.54 35.64
C SER A 657 -42.12 -30.04 35.27
N ILE A 658 -43.23 -29.35 35.59
CA ILE A 658 -43.13 -27.89 35.84
C ILE A 658 -42.45 -27.65 37.20
N LYS A 659 -41.17 -27.25 37.21
CA LYS A 659 -40.55 -26.58 38.38
C LYS A 659 -39.66 -25.41 37.97
N LYS A 660 -39.82 -24.30 38.69
CA LYS A 660 -39.09 -23.04 38.50
C LYS A 660 -37.63 -23.19 38.90
N VAL A 661 -36.71 -22.60 38.13
CA VAL A 661 -35.43 -22.10 38.66
C VAL A 661 -35.31 -20.61 38.33
N ARG A 662 -35.27 -19.78 39.38
CA ARG A 662 -34.97 -18.35 39.31
C ARG A 662 -33.54 -18.15 39.83
N ALA A 663 -32.85 -17.12 39.34
CA ALA A 663 -31.41 -16.94 39.58
C ALA A 663 -31.00 -17.00 41.07
N LYS A 664 -29.82 -17.59 41.34
CA LYS A 664 -29.11 -17.42 42.62
C LYS A 664 -27.63 -17.14 42.38
N LYS A 665 -27.18 -15.97 42.83
CA LYS A 665 -25.80 -15.49 42.83
C LYS A 665 -25.18 -15.87 44.17
N TRP A 666 -24.19 -16.77 44.19
CA TRP A 666 -23.51 -17.18 45.43
C TRP A 666 -21.99 -17.06 45.32
N THR A 667 -21.41 -16.42 46.33
CA THR A 667 -20.00 -16.43 46.68
C THR A 667 -19.83 -17.27 47.94
N ASP A 668 -18.76 -18.04 48.05
CA ASP A 668 -18.00 -18.25 49.29
C ASP A 668 -16.61 -18.79 48.87
N LYS A 669 -15.45 -18.48 49.47
CA LYS A 669 -15.05 -18.00 50.81
C LYS A 669 -14.86 -19.11 51.85
N VAL A 670 -13.63 -19.61 51.92
CA VAL A 670 -13.04 -20.21 53.13
C VAL A 670 -11.78 -19.41 53.46
N SER A 671 -11.46 -19.25 54.75
CA SER A 671 -10.29 -18.52 55.23
C SER A 671 -9.85 -19.03 56.59
N MET A 672 -8.56 -18.94 56.92
CA MET A 672 -8.14 -18.54 58.28
C MET A 672 -6.64 -18.18 58.35
N LYS A 673 -6.38 -16.96 58.88
CA LYS A 673 -5.20 -16.56 59.70
C LYS A 673 -3.80 -16.66 59.03
N SER A 674 -2.82 -15.80 59.32
CA SER A 674 -2.66 -14.90 60.47
C SER A 674 -2.13 -13.49 60.13
N ARG A 675 -2.29 -12.62 61.15
CA ARG A 675 -1.60 -11.36 61.46
C ARG A 675 -0.04 -11.49 61.39
N MET A 676 0.80 -10.44 61.30
CA MET A 676 0.61 -8.99 61.59
C MET A 676 1.73 -8.07 61.03
N LYS A 677 1.39 -6.79 60.76
CA LYS A 677 2.17 -5.52 60.98
C LYS A 677 3.61 -5.26 60.42
N TYR A 678 3.74 -4.03 59.89
CA TYR A 678 4.92 -3.12 59.82
C TYR A 678 6.07 -3.45 58.82
N ARG A 679 7.05 -2.55 58.53
CA ARG A 679 7.02 -1.10 58.11
C ARG A 679 8.48 -0.58 57.92
N ARG A 680 8.85 -0.20 56.68
CA ARG A 680 10.07 0.59 56.29
C ARG A 680 11.47 -0.04 56.49
N THR A 681 12.41 0.47 55.68
CA THR A 681 13.91 0.43 55.76
C THR A 681 14.60 -0.95 55.73
N GLY A 682 15.74 -1.17 55.05
CA GLY A 682 16.51 -0.32 54.13
C GLY A 682 18.04 -0.42 54.35
N ARG A 683 18.86 -0.43 53.28
CA ARG A 683 20.34 -0.71 53.27
C ARG A 683 20.71 -2.16 53.72
N SER A 684 21.91 -2.70 53.49
CA SER A 684 23.00 -2.51 52.50
C SER A 684 23.91 -3.77 52.48
N GLU A 685 25.10 -3.68 51.86
CA GLU A 685 26.15 -4.72 51.70
C GLU A 685 25.77 -5.90 50.78
N GLU A 686 26.55 -6.32 49.77
CA GLU A 686 28.01 -6.43 49.53
C GLU A 686 28.65 -7.73 50.03
N ALA A 687 28.98 -8.60 49.07
CA ALA A 687 30.04 -9.61 49.16
C ALA A 687 30.43 -10.03 47.72
N GLU A 688 31.65 -9.69 47.29
CA GLU A 688 32.30 -10.37 46.15
C GLU A 688 32.91 -11.71 46.61
N VAL A 689 33.33 -12.56 45.67
CA VAL A 689 34.69 -13.18 45.60
C VAL A 689 34.75 -14.43 44.69
N THR A 690 35.50 -14.30 43.59
CA THR A 690 36.23 -15.31 42.78
C THR A 690 35.61 -16.66 42.35
N SER A 691 35.43 -16.78 41.03
CA SER A 691 35.91 -17.86 40.12
C SER A 691 36.27 -19.27 40.66
N ASN A 692 35.79 -20.30 39.95
CA ASN A 692 36.67 -21.07 39.05
C ASN A 692 35.91 -21.91 37.98
N LYS A 693 36.67 -22.48 37.03
CA LYS A 693 36.23 -23.56 36.11
C LYS A 693 36.04 -24.86 36.94
N GLU A 694 35.29 -25.90 36.53
CA GLU A 694 35.56 -26.70 35.32
C GLU A 694 34.37 -27.59 34.87
N THR A 695 34.65 -28.63 34.07
CA THR A 695 33.77 -29.35 33.12
C THR A 695 32.80 -30.40 33.73
N SER A 696 31.80 -30.77 32.90
CA SER A 696 31.02 -32.04 32.94
C SER A 696 29.93 -32.20 34.03
N SER A 697 28.90 -33.05 33.88
CA SER A 697 28.15 -33.50 32.69
C SER A 697 26.83 -34.20 33.10
N SER A 698 25.78 -34.10 32.26
CA SER A 698 24.49 -34.82 32.41
C SER A 698 23.64 -34.43 33.65
N SER A 699 22.34 -34.72 33.76
CA SER A 699 21.40 -35.38 32.84
C SER A 699 19.95 -34.85 32.99
N SER A 700 19.13 -35.18 31.99
CA SER A 700 17.67 -35.49 32.02
C SER A 700 16.68 -34.46 31.44
N SER A 701 15.56 -34.86 30.82
CA SER A 701 15.31 -35.96 29.84
C SER A 701 13.89 -35.85 29.24
N SER A 702 13.73 -36.05 27.92
CA SER A 702 12.45 -36.47 27.31
C SER A 702 12.65 -37.00 25.89
N LEU A 703 11.96 -38.10 25.54
CA LEU A 703 12.02 -38.88 24.29
C LEU A 703 11.82 -38.01 23.02
N SER A 704 12.48 -38.22 21.87
CA SER A 704 12.80 -39.44 21.08
C SER A 704 11.64 -39.97 20.23
N PHE A 705 11.74 -39.84 18.89
CA PHE A 705 11.82 -40.98 17.96
C PHE A 705 12.14 -40.58 16.49
N TYR A 706 12.72 -41.53 15.75
CA TYR A 706 12.86 -41.63 14.27
C TYR A 706 13.67 -40.57 13.47
N VAL A 707 14.99 -40.82 13.44
CA VAL A 707 15.77 -41.03 12.21
C VAL A 707 16.21 -42.52 12.30
N GLU A 708 16.21 -43.37 11.28
CA GLU A 708 17.04 -43.31 10.07
C GLU A 708 16.57 -44.33 9.01
N PHE A 709 16.50 -43.92 7.73
CA PHE A 709 16.88 -44.80 6.62
C PHE A 709 17.13 -43.99 5.33
N MET A 710 18.35 -44.09 4.79
CA MET A 710 18.73 -43.52 3.49
C MET A 710 19.56 -44.53 2.70
N SER A 711 19.47 -44.43 1.37
CA SER A 711 20.18 -45.24 0.35
C SER A 711 19.64 -46.65 0.04
N LYS A 712 18.81 -46.72 -1.01
CA LYS A 712 19.15 -47.52 -2.21
C LYS A 712 18.64 -46.83 -3.47
N GLN A 713 19.29 -47.13 -4.61
CA GLN A 713 19.30 -46.30 -5.81
C GLN A 713 18.63 -47.00 -7.01
N ARG A 714 18.06 -46.21 -7.96
CA ARG A 714 17.58 -46.62 -9.31
C ARG A 714 16.29 -47.47 -9.27
N SER A 715 15.34 -47.38 -10.22
CA SER A 715 15.15 -46.61 -11.46
C SER A 715 13.61 -46.47 -11.69
N PHE A 716 12.99 -45.54 -12.42
CA PHE A 716 13.32 -44.97 -13.74
C PHE A 716 12.75 -43.54 -13.96
N LYS A 717 13.55 -42.74 -14.68
CA LYS A 717 13.22 -41.63 -15.62
C LYS A 717 11.76 -41.15 -15.82
N ASN A 718 11.61 -39.82 -15.83
CA ASN A 718 10.90 -39.00 -16.85
C ASN A 718 9.35 -39.11 -16.97
N VAL A 719 8.57 -38.10 -17.41
CA VAL A 719 8.90 -36.76 -17.94
C VAL A 719 7.77 -35.71 -17.74
N ARG A 720 8.17 -34.46 -17.52
CA ARG A 720 7.61 -33.16 -18.01
C ARG A 720 6.12 -32.78 -17.89
N ILE A 721 5.95 -31.52 -17.49
CA ILE A 721 4.77 -30.66 -17.71
C ILE A 721 4.64 -30.32 -19.21
N ASN A 722 3.40 -30.15 -19.71
CA ASN A 722 2.92 -29.08 -20.61
C ASN A 722 1.53 -29.45 -21.17
N SER A 723 0.47 -28.64 -21.31
CA SER A 723 0.10 -27.22 -21.06
C SER A 723 -0.56 -26.64 -22.32
N THR A 724 -1.46 -25.66 -22.13
CA THR A 724 -1.99 -24.67 -23.10
C THR A 724 -3.20 -25.02 -23.98
N LYS A 725 -3.98 -23.93 -24.21
CA LYS A 725 -5.00 -23.66 -25.24
C LYS A 725 -6.35 -24.39 -25.09
N GLN A 726 -7.48 -23.67 -24.99
CA GLN A 726 -8.11 -22.80 -26.01
C GLN A 726 -8.45 -23.63 -27.27
N GLY A 727 -9.70 -23.94 -27.64
CA GLY A 727 -10.98 -23.57 -27.05
C GLY A 727 -11.77 -22.59 -27.93
N ALA A 728 -12.95 -23.01 -28.37
CA ALA A 728 -13.93 -22.17 -29.06
C ALA A 728 -15.35 -22.77 -28.94
N LYS A 729 -16.37 -21.89 -28.83
CA LYS A 729 -17.71 -21.95 -29.48
C LYS A 729 -18.29 -23.35 -29.80
N HIS A 730 -19.51 -23.74 -29.43
CA HIS A 730 -20.78 -23.05 -29.14
C HIS A 730 -21.83 -24.17 -28.80
N LYS A 731 -23.11 -24.00 -28.41
CA LYS A 731 -24.06 -22.88 -28.17
C LYS A 731 -25.20 -23.39 -27.23
N GLN A 732 -26.23 -22.58 -26.97
CA GLN A 732 -27.54 -22.99 -26.39
C GLN A 732 -27.65 -23.35 -24.88
N ILE A 733 -27.03 -22.58 -23.98
CA ILE A 733 -27.67 -22.23 -22.68
C ILE A 733 -27.44 -20.74 -22.39
N VAL A 734 -28.01 -19.85 -23.22
CA VAL A 734 -27.98 -18.39 -23.04
C VAL A 734 -29.27 -17.77 -23.57
N SER A 735 -30.30 -17.67 -22.72
CA SER A 735 -31.56 -16.95 -23.04
C SER A 735 -32.41 -16.51 -21.83
N PHE A 736 -31.91 -16.59 -20.58
CA PHE A 736 -32.73 -16.35 -19.38
C PHE A 736 -32.15 -15.37 -18.33
N PHE A 737 -31.02 -14.72 -18.62
CA PHE A 737 -30.48 -13.64 -17.78
C PHE A 737 -30.14 -12.44 -18.66
N ARG A 738 -31.15 -11.63 -18.98
CA ARG A 738 -30.97 -10.34 -19.68
C ARG A 738 -31.96 -9.22 -19.33
N ASP A 739 -32.76 -9.40 -18.28
CA ASP A 739 -33.61 -8.36 -17.69
C ASP A 739 -33.64 -8.53 -16.16
N LEU A 740 -32.50 -8.23 -15.52
CA LEU A 740 -32.31 -7.97 -14.09
C LEU A 740 -30.88 -7.42 -13.83
#